data_AF-A0A8J6W970-F1
#
_entry.id   AF-A0A8J6W970-F1
#
_cell.length_a   1.000
_cell.length_b   1.000
_cell.length_c   1.000
_cell.angle_alpha   90.00
_cell.angle_beta   90.00
_cell.angle_gamma   90.00
#
_symmetry.space_group_name_H-M   'P 1'
#
loop_
_entity.id
_entity.type
_entity.pdbx_description
1 polymer ?
#
loop_
_entity_poly.entity_id
_entity_poly.type
_entity_poly.pdbx_seq_one_letter_code
_entity_poly.pdbx_strand_id
1 'polypeptide(L)'
;MPAVQVVARNLCLEWGVFALEEQVILDQLPVSRVNARSTDAFDIHNSRFCEGSNPYLNTAAFVFDFALSGNSDPLPLEVYIDAVGDRYPHLKEHTYDSFAHLFAQVSAEVNRLDIGLYLHRWSVTHRGDRCCIAIEALHGRTTRSVVYAVWDWFEAITQDHQFYIEDQVEVFQRLFRQSVYGGPTVYALLRTAHDKGIPAFYLWDEGLMQYGYGKKLVRGVATTFDTDSHLDSDFTTRKDDCKAFLSTLGFPVPNGEIVATRKEALAAADRVGYPIAVKPVTGHKGEGVTADVRDDEELEVAFDRAVEAIPEDQPVEVIVEKSIAGSDFRILCVNGRFVAAMERRPASVTGDGESTISELIRDANRAANRSDTPMSPLGKIKADGAMEMYLAEQGFNLESVLEADRTVYLRKVANLSAGGVSIDATPTIHPDNVILAQDIAQHFRLTCLGIDVITRDLSRSWKDGNFGILEINSAPGISMHLNPSVGDRVDVTSPILETFFPEDTKIRIPIITFNRVSMRDLQELIDHLLLQYPNWVIGAVCREGVLINRSEKALSPNYNVNVRNLLRNPRLDMLIAEYRGDIFEQDGMFYSGSDMVVLDNPTETETLLTRDVLPHSTIVVREGNNVSIRREGLIEQYRLGGSEPFSRVYLKETGTILA
;
A
#
# COMPACT_ATOMS: atom_id res chain seq x y z
N MET A 1 23.47 -15.47 -1.08
CA MET A 1 22.65 -14.25 -0.95
C MET A 1 22.52 -13.46 -2.26
N PRO A 2 21.90 -14.00 -3.34
CA PRO A 2 21.40 -13.17 -4.45
C PRO A 2 19.87 -13.22 -4.66
N ALA A 3 19.15 -14.22 -4.13
CA ALA A 3 17.72 -14.46 -4.47
C ALA A 3 16.75 -13.41 -3.88
N VAL A 4 16.98 -12.95 -2.65
CA VAL A 4 16.20 -11.84 -2.03
C VAL A 4 16.39 -10.54 -2.83
N GLN A 5 17.58 -10.34 -3.40
CA GLN A 5 17.78 -9.24 -4.34
C GLN A 5 17.04 -9.50 -5.64
N VAL A 6 16.95 -10.70 -6.23
CA VAL A 6 16.25 -10.87 -7.52
C VAL A 6 14.73 -10.73 -7.40
N VAL A 7 14.08 -11.22 -6.35
CA VAL A 7 12.61 -11.06 -6.18
C VAL A 7 12.26 -9.62 -5.78
N ALA A 8 13.01 -9.02 -4.84
CA ALA A 8 12.82 -7.62 -4.48
C ALA A 8 13.21 -6.69 -5.63
N ARG A 9 14.27 -6.99 -6.41
CA ARG A 9 14.75 -6.18 -7.54
C ARG A 9 13.90 -6.37 -8.79
N ASN A 10 13.29 -7.52 -9.06
CA ASN A 10 12.35 -7.66 -10.17
C ASN A 10 11.00 -7.00 -9.87
N LEU A 11 10.56 -6.97 -8.61
CA LEU A 11 9.42 -6.15 -8.17
C LEU A 11 9.78 -4.65 -8.06
N CYS A 12 11.01 -4.31 -7.68
CA CYS A 12 11.53 -2.93 -7.61
C CYS A 12 11.97 -2.34 -8.96
N LEU A 13 12.24 -3.17 -9.98
CA LEU A 13 12.57 -2.71 -11.34
C LEU A 13 11.29 -2.37 -12.12
N GLU A 14 10.14 -2.96 -11.78
CA GLU A 14 8.83 -2.50 -12.26
C GLU A 14 8.31 -1.28 -11.47
N TRP A 15 8.86 -0.98 -10.28
CA TRP A 15 8.46 0.13 -9.39
C TRP A 15 9.70 0.86 -8.84
N GLY A 16 10.21 1.78 -9.66
CA GLY A 16 11.48 2.51 -9.54
C GLY A 16 12.04 2.73 -8.13
N VAL A 17 13.09 1.98 -7.81
CA VAL A 17 14.05 2.33 -6.75
C VAL A 17 14.95 3.46 -7.24
N PHE A 18 14.51 4.69 -7.03
CA PHE A 18 15.36 5.89 -7.03
C PHE A 18 15.29 6.64 -5.66
N ALA A 19 14.63 6.07 -4.66
CA ALA A 19 14.22 6.81 -3.45
C ALA A 19 15.32 7.05 -2.39
N LEU A 20 16.40 6.25 -2.36
CA LEU A 20 17.38 6.29 -1.27
C LEU A 20 18.34 7.50 -1.33
N GLU A 21 18.73 7.97 -2.52
CA GLU A 21 19.65 9.11 -2.65
C GLU A 21 18.95 10.48 -2.55
N GLU A 22 17.65 10.57 -2.87
CA GLU A 22 16.94 11.86 -2.87
C GLU A 22 16.42 12.31 -1.49
N GLN A 23 16.15 11.39 -0.55
CA GLN A 23 15.61 11.75 0.77
C GLN A 23 16.66 12.38 1.68
N VAL A 24 17.92 11.91 1.61
CA VAL A 24 19.06 12.52 2.31
C VAL A 24 19.34 13.94 1.81
N ILE A 25 19.03 14.22 0.54
CA ILE A 25 19.22 15.56 -0.05
C ILE A 25 18.11 16.52 0.43
N LEU A 26 16.89 16.06 0.69
CA LEU A 26 15.77 16.90 1.10
C LEU A 26 15.73 17.21 2.60
N ASP A 27 16.15 16.27 3.47
CA ASP A 27 16.29 16.52 4.92
C ASP A 27 17.45 17.50 5.25
N GLN A 28 18.30 17.82 4.25
CA GLN A 28 19.41 18.75 4.38
C GLN A 28 19.21 20.09 3.64
N LEU A 29 18.07 20.31 2.98
CA LEU A 29 17.79 21.61 2.38
C LEU A 29 17.40 22.61 3.47
N PRO A 30 18.08 23.77 3.57
CA PRO A 30 17.82 24.74 4.63
C PRO A 30 16.38 25.26 4.56
N VAL A 31 15.81 25.53 5.75
CA VAL A 31 14.62 26.35 5.96
C VAL A 31 14.83 27.68 5.21
N SER A 32 14.39 27.72 3.97
CA SER A 32 14.65 28.83 3.06
C SER A 32 13.34 29.17 2.37
N ARG A 33 13.05 30.48 2.36
CA ARG A 33 11.94 31.08 1.60
C ARG A 33 11.82 30.39 0.24
N VAL A 34 10.68 29.76 -0.01
CA VAL A 34 10.30 29.39 -1.37
C VAL A 34 9.83 30.70 -1.99
N ASN A 35 10.78 31.46 -2.57
CA ASN A 35 10.62 32.80 -3.14
C ASN A 35 9.18 33.12 -3.60
N ALA A 36 8.47 33.94 -2.83
CA ALA A 36 7.31 34.68 -3.31
C ALA A 36 7.81 35.62 -4.41
N ARG A 37 7.34 35.41 -5.64
CA ARG A 37 7.59 36.35 -6.73
C ARG A 37 7.03 37.70 -6.26
N SER A 38 7.63 38.81 -6.67
CA SER A 38 7.15 40.15 -6.26
C SER A 38 5.72 40.46 -6.75
N THR A 39 5.11 39.55 -7.51
CA THR A 39 3.76 39.60 -8.06
C THR A 39 2.74 38.79 -7.27
N ASP A 40 3.17 37.91 -6.36
CA ASP A 40 2.27 36.95 -5.72
C ASP A 40 1.46 37.64 -4.62
N ALA A 41 0.18 37.32 -4.47
CA ALA A 41 -0.72 37.82 -3.42
C ALA A 41 -0.63 36.99 -2.13
N PHE A 42 -0.23 35.72 -2.24
CA PHE A 42 -0.10 34.78 -1.13
C PHE A 42 1.37 34.36 -0.95
N ASP A 43 1.76 34.10 0.29
CA ASP A 43 3.11 33.63 0.65
C ASP A 43 3.02 32.30 1.42
N ILE A 44 3.84 31.33 1.02
CA ILE A 44 3.99 30.02 1.66
C ILE A 44 5.44 29.82 2.10
N HIS A 45 5.65 29.54 3.39
CA HIS A 45 6.99 29.31 3.93
C HIS A 45 6.97 28.34 5.11
N ASN A 46 8.15 28.03 5.66
CA ASN A 46 8.33 27.11 6.79
C ASN A 46 7.67 25.73 6.61
N SER A 47 7.65 25.24 5.36
CA SER A 47 7.01 23.97 5.04
C SER A 47 7.80 22.78 5.57
N ARG A 48 7.12 21.78 6.14
CA ARG A 48 7.72 20.54 6.64
C ARG A 48 6.73 19.38 6.56
N PHE A 49 7.24 18.16 6.60
CA PHE A 49 6.43 16.95 6.68
C PHE A 49 6.60 16.33 8.07
N CYS A 50 5.49 16.18 8.80
CA CYS A 50 5.45 15.48 10.08
C CYS A 50 4.98 14.04 9.82
N GLU A 51 5.77 13.05 10.26
CA GLU A 51 5.52 11.62 9.98
C GLU A 51 4.32 11.04 10.74
N GLY A 52 3.82 11.75 11.75
CA GLY A 52 2.67 11.33 12.54
C GLY A 52 1.99 12.49 13.24
N SER A 53 1.38 12.20 14.39
CA SER A 53 0.60 13.15 15.17
C SER A 53 1.41 14.39 15.54
N ASN A 54 0.85 15.57 15.39
CA ASN A 54 1.53 16.85 15.55
C ASN A 54 0.55 17.89 16.14
N PRO A 55 1.01 19.09 16.54
CA PRO A 55 0.15 20.10 17.15
C PRO A 55 -1.08 20.50 16.32
N TYR A 56 -1.00 20.35 15.00
CA TYR A 56 -2.00 20.83 14.06
C TYR A 56 -2.97 19.72 13.66
N LEU A 57 -2.50 18.47 13.57
CA LEU A 57 -3.28 17.29 13.20
C LEU A 57 -2.82 16.04 13.96
N ASN A 58 -3.77 15.21 14.40
CA ASN A 58 -3.48 13.91 15.03
C ASN A 58 -3.14 12.81 13.99
N THR A 59 -2.43 13.15 12.92
CA THR A 59 -2.04 12.28 11.81
C THR A 59 -0.85 12.89 11.07
N ALA A 60 -0.18 12.11 10.23
CA ALA A 60 0.89 12.60 9.37
C ALA A 60 0.39 13.76 8.50
N ALA A 61 1.19 14.82 8.41
CA ALA A 61 0.75 16.06 7.78
C ALA A 61 1.89 16.82 7.10
N PHE A 62 1.56 17.48 6.00
CA PHE A 62 2.37 18.55 5.44
C PHE A 62 1.93 19.88 6.04
N VAL A 63 2.84 20.53 6.77
CA VAL A 63 2.58 21.73 7.57
C VAL A 63 3.34 22.90 6.98
N PHE A 64 2.71 24.05 6.81
CA PHE A 64 3.33 25.26 6.27
C PHE A 64 2.65 26.53 6.80
N ASP A 65 3.38 27.63 6.79
CA ASP A 65 2.83 28.95 7.09
C ASP A 65 2.27 29.57 5.80
N PHE A 66 1.10 30.19 5.92
CA PHE A 66 0.35 30.85 4.86
C PHE A 66 -0.01 32.28 5.28
N ALA A 67 0.24 33.25 4.42
CA ALA A 67 -0.09 34.65 4.69
C ALA A 67 -0.37 35.41 3.39
N LEU A 68 -0.96 36.61 3.52
CA LEU A 68 -0.96 37.58 2.42
C LEU A 68 0.44 38.16 2.29
N SER A 69 0.94 38.26 1.06
CA SER A 69 2.31 38.74 0.79
C SER A 69 2.46 40.26 1.02
N GLY A 70 1.37 41.02 0.82
CA GLY A 70 1.37 42.48 0.78
C GLY A 70 1.98 43.08 -0.50
N ASN A 71 2.40 42.26 -1.46
CA ASN A 71 2.96 42.71 -2.75
C ASN A 71 1.88 42.95 -3.82
N SER A 72 0.79 42.18 -3.76
CA SER A 72 -0.39 42.28 -4.63
C SER A 72 -1.66 42.05 -3.79
N ASP A 73 -2.74 42.76 -4.12
CA ASP A 73 -4.01 42.60 -3.44
C ASP A 73 -4.77 41.38 -4.00
N PRO A 74 -5.23 40.45 -3.15
CA PRO A 74 -6.05 39.33 -3.61
C PRO A 74 -7.43 39.84 -4.07
N LEU A 75 -8.07 39.07 -4.95
CA LEU A 75 -9.48 39.30 -5.31
C LEU A 75 -10.40 38.96 -4.13
N PRO A 76 -11.69 39.35 -4.15
CA PRO A 76 -12.66 38.88 -3.15
C PRO A 76 -12.70 37.35 -3.07
N LEU A 77 -12.87 36.81 -1.86
CA LEU A 77 -12.83 35.36 -1.60
C LEU A 77 -13.81 34.57 -2.46
N GLU A 78 -14.97 35.17 -2.77
CA GLU A 78 -16.03 34.59 -3.60
C GLU A 78 -15.55 34.28 -5.03
N VAL A 79 -14.61 35.07 -5.56
CA VAL A 79 -14.03 34.84 -6.90
C VAL A 79 -13.21 33.55 -6.90
N TYR A 80 -12.44 33.30 -5.83
CA TYR A 80 -11.68 32.07 -5.69
C TYR A 80 -12.61 30.87 -5.50
N ILE A 81 -13.65 31.00 -4.68
CA ILE A 81 -14.65 29.93 -4.45
C ILE A 81 -15.33 29.55 -5.78
N ASP A 82 -15.71 30.54 -6.59
CA ASP A 82 -16.34 30.28 -7.88
C ASP A 82 -15.39 29.56 -8.84
N ALA A 83 -14.16 30.06 -8.98
CA ALA A 83 -13.14 29.50 -9.87
C ALA A 83 -12.72 28.07 -9.48
N VAL A 84 -12.47 27.79 -8.20
CA VAL A 84 -12.13 26.43 -7.75
C VAL A 84 -13.34 25.50 -7.79
N GLY A 85 -14.53 26.06 -7.56
CA GLY A 85 -15.78 25.33 -7.54
C GLY A 85 -16.24 24.88 -8.93
N ASP A 86 -15.74 25.48 -10.01
CA ASP A 86 -16.00 24.98 -11.37
C ASP A 86 -15.47 23.55 -11.56
N ARG A 87 -14.36 23.21 -10.88
CA ARG A 87 -13.81 21.85 -10.84
C ARG A 87 -14.32 21.02 -9.66
N TYR A 88 -14.54 21.65 -8.52
CA TYR A 88 -15.00 21.00 -7.28
C TYR A 88 -16.30 21.63 -6.77
N PRO A 89 -17.47 21.32 -7.38
CA PRO A 89 -18.72 22.02 -7.11
C PRO A 89 -19.14 22.04 -5.64
N HIS A 90 -18.84 20.99 -4.87
CA HIS A 90 -19.15 20.92 -3.43
C HIS A 90 -18.44 22.00 -2.61
N LEU A 91 -17.33 22.56 -3.09
CA LEU A 91 -16.67 23.68 -2.41
C LEU A 91 -17.52 24.95 -2.42
N LYS A 92 -18.43 25.13 -3.40
CA LYS A 92 -19.37 26.26 -3.44
C LYS A 92 -20.48 26.14 -2.37
N GLU A 93 -20.66 24.97 -1.77
CA GLU A 93 -21.69 24.71 -0.75
C GLU A 93 -21.23 25.13 0.66
N HIS A 94 -19.95 25.50 0.83
CA HIS A 94 -19.36 25.86 2.10
C HIS A 94 -19.09 27.37 2.23
N THR A 95 -19.12 27.87 3.46
CA THR A 95 -18.66 29.23 3.80
C THR A 95 -17.27 29.16 4.42
N TYR A 96 -16.41 30.08 4.01
CA TYR A 96 -15.01 30.12 4.44
C TYR A 96 -14.72 31.38 5.23
N ASP A 97 -14.10 31.24 6.41
CA ASP A 97 -13.77 32.37 7.28
C ASP A 97 -12.58 33.19 6.77
N SER A 98 -11.72 32.61 5.92
CA SER A 98 -10.55 33.29 5.36
C SER A 98 -10.00 32.56 4.12
N PHE A 99 -9.09 33.23 3.39
CA PHE A 99 -8.31 32.59 2.33
C PHE A 99 -7.55 31.35 2.81
N ALA A 100 -7.07 31.34 4.06
CA ALA A 100 -6.36 30.19 4.61
C ALA A 100 -7.28 28.96 4.74
N HIS A 101 -8.56 29.14 5.12
CA HIS A 101 -9.53 28.04 5.18
C HIS A 101 -9.86 27.50 3.79
N LEU A 102 -10.10 28.40 2.82
CA LEU A 102 -10.33 27.98 1.44
C LEU A 102 -9.11 27.25 0.88
N PHE A 103 -7.91 27.82 1.06
CA PHE A 103 -6.66 27.24 0.59
C PHE A 103 -6.41 25.84 1.19
N ALA A 104 -6.65 25.69 2.50
CA ALA A 104 -6.49 24.41 3.18
C ALA A 104 -7.48 23.36 2.64
N GLN A 105 -8.75 23.72 2.47
CA GLN A 105 -9.76 22.80 1.95
C GLN A 105 -9.52 22.43 0.47
N VAL A 106 -9.15 23.39 -0.38
CA VAL A 106 -8.78 23.12 -1.78
C VAL A 106 -7.55 22.23 -1.83
N SER A 107 -6.52 22.52 -1.03
CA SER A 107 -5.32 21.68 -0.94
C SER A 107 -5.66 20.25 -0.52
N ALA A 108 -6.50 20.07 0.50
CA ALA A 108 -6.95 18.75 0.93
C ALA A 108 -7.76 18.03 -0.17
N GLU A 109 -8.64 18.73 -0.88
CA GLU A 109 -9.44 18.15 -1.96
C GLU A 109 -8.59 17.71 -3.15
N VAL A 110 -7.65 18.55 -3.61
CA VAL A 110 -6.72 18.19 -4.67
C VAL A 110 -5.76 17.07 -4.21
N ASN A 111 -5.37 17.04 -2.94
CA ASN A 111 -4.46 16.02 -2.39
C ASN A 111 -5.07 14.61 -2.35
N ARG A 112 -6.41 14.50 -2.47
CA ARG A 112 -7.09 13.21 -2.65
C ARG A 112 -6.79 12.60 -4.02
N LEU A 113 -6.38 13.44 -4.99
CA LEU A 113 -6.16 13.08 -6.39
C LEU A 113 -7.44 12.47 -7.02
N ASP A 114 -7.45 12.25 -8.34
CA ASP A 114 -8.54 11.50 -9.00
C ASP A 114 -8.40 9.97 -8.81
N ILE A 115 -7.73 9.55 -7.73
CA ILE A 115 -7.63 8.15 -7.30
C ILE A 115 -8.23 7.92 -5.90
N GLY A 116 -8.85 8.95 -5.31
CA GLY A 116 -9.62 8.81 -4.07
C GLY A 116 -8.78 8.40 -2.86
N LEU A 117 -7.66 9.09 -2.63
CA LEU A 117 -6.87 8.89 -1.42
C LEU A 117 -7.72 9.17 -0.17
N TYR A 118 -7.56 8.38 0.91
CA TYR A 118 -8.29 8.55 2.19
C TYR A 118 -7.77 9.73 3.04
N LEU A 119 -7.39 10.82 2.37
CA LEU A 119 -6.81 12.02 2.99
C LEU A 119 -7.89 13.09 3.06
N HIS A 120 -8.40 13.36 4.26
CA HIS A 120 -9.56 14.24 4.44
C HIS A 120 -9.30 15.35 5.45
N ARG A 121 -8.29 15.18 6.30
CA ARG A 121 -8.07 16.07 7.44
C ARG A 121 -7.19 17.24 7.03
N TRP A 122 -7.58 18.41 7.49
CA TRP A 122 -6.79 19.63 7.42
C TRP A 122 -7.10 20.50 8.62
N SER A 123 -6.22 21.44 8.94
CA SER A 123 -6.45 22.44 9.97
C SER A 123 -5.79 23.77 9.64
N VAL A 124 -6.35 24.84 10.21
CA VAL A 124 -5.82 26.21 10.14
C VAL A 124 -5.65 26.71 11.57
N THR A 125 -4.44 27.16 11.90
CA THR A 125 -4.10 27.73 13.22
C THR A 125 -3.58 29.15 13.05
N HIS A 126 -4.27 30.13 13.62
CA HIS A 126 -3.87 31.54 13.50
C HIS A 126 -2.65 31.89 14.37
N ARG A 127 -1.69 32.61 13.79
CA ARG A 127 -0.48 33.14 14.44
C ARG A 127 -0.24 34.60 14.02
N GLY A 128 -0.98 35.51 14.64
CA GLY A 128 -0.89 36.95 14.31
C GLY A 128 -1.42 37.24 12.90
N ASP A 129 -0.56 37.76 12.04
CA ASP A 129 -0.83 38.06 10.62
C ASP A 129 -0.68 36.84 9.69
N ARG A 130 -0.21 35.71 10.22
CA ARG A 130 -0.02 34.44 9.48
C ARG A 130 -0.94 33.35 9.99
N CYS A 131 -1.17 32.36 9.15
CA CYS A 131 -1.88 31.13 9.50
C CYS A 131 -0.95 29.94 9.28
N CYS A 132 -0.89 29.01 10.22
CA CYS A 132 -0.27 27.71 10.00
C CYS A 132 -1.34 26.76 9.45
N ILE A 133 -1.09 26.19 8.27
CA ILE A 133 -1.97 25.21 7.63
C ILE A 133 -1.31 23.83 7.73
N ALA A 134 -2.10 22.82 8.09
CA ALA A 134 -1.68 21.42 8.04
C ALA A 134 -2.63 20.63 7.16
N ILE A 135 -2.09 19.86 6.21
CA ILE A 135 -2.83 18.98 5.30
C ILE A 135 -2.40 17.54 5.56
N GLU A 136 -3.34 16.64 5.82
CA GLU A 136 -3.07 15.22 5.99
C GLU A 136 -2.34 14.65 4.77
N ALA A 137 -1.26 13.89 5.02
CA ALA A 137 -0.31 13.52 3.98
C ALA A 137 0.22 12.10 4.18
N LEU A 138 0.08 11.26 3.14
CA LEU A 138 0.71 9.94 3.08
C LEU A 138 2.13 10.01 2.48
N HIS A 139 2.32 10.85 1.46
CA HIS A 139 3.60 11.07 0.80
C HIS A 139 3.92 12.58 0.75
N GLY A 140 4.92 13.00 1.53
CA GLY A 140 5.27 14.43 1.66
C GLY A 140 5.60 15.11 0.34
N ARG A 141 6.30 14.43 -0.58
CA ARG A 141 6.67 15.01 -1.90
C ARG A 141 5.45 15.23 -2.79
N THR A 142 4.50 14.29 -2.82
CA THR A 142 3.24 14.46 -3.55
C THR A 142 2.45 15.61 -2.96
N THR A 143 2.27 15.63 -1.63
CA THR A 143 1.46 16.67 -0.95
C THR A 143 2.08 18.05 -1.13
N ARG A 144 3.40 18.19 -1.04
CA ARG A 144 4.09 19.45 -1.32
C ARG A 144 3.82 19.96 -2.74
N SER A 145 3.86 19.06 -3.72
CA SER A 145 3.61 19.41 -5.13
C SER A 145 2.18 19.87 -5.34
N VAL A 146 1.22 19.23 -4.67
CA VAL A 146 -0.19 19.65 -4.63
C VAL A 146 -0.32 21.06 -4.04
N VAL A 147 0.24 21.30 -2.84
CA VAL A 147 0.16 22.60 -2.17
C VAL A 147 0.73 23.72 -3.04
N TYR A 148 1.85 23.48 -3.72
CA TYR A 148 2.46 24.49 -4.59
C TYR A 148 1.64 24.75 -5.85
N ALA A 149 0.99 23.74 -6.43
CA ALA A 149 0.11 23.96 -7.57
C ALA A 149 -1.20 24.65 -7.18
N VAL A 150 -1.75 24.38 -5.99
CA VAL A 150 -2.89 25.14 -5.47
C VAL A 150 -2.49 26.59 -5.22
N TRP A 151 -1.27 26.84 -4.77
CA TRP A 151 -0.72 28.20 -4.70
C TRP A 151 -0.61 28.87 -6.07
N ASP A 152 0.04 28.25 -7.05
CA ASP A 152 0.10 28.79 -8.42
C ASP A 152 -1.31 28.99 -9.01
N TRP A 153 -2.28 28.13 -8.68
CA TRP A 153 -3.68 28.27 -9.11
C TRP A 153 -4.35 29.52 -8.50
N PHE A 154 -4.16 29.75 -7.20
CA PHE A 154 -4.67 30.97 -6.53
C PHE A 154 -4.01 32.22 -7.13
N GLU A 155 -2.70 32.19 -7.40
CA GLU A 155 -2.04 33.31 -8.05
C GLU A 155 -2.54 33.55 -9.48
N ALA A 156 -2.81 32.49 -10.24
CA ALA A 156 -3.41 32.59 -11.56
C ALA A 156 -4.81 33.23 -11.52
N ILE A 157 -5.63 32.89 -10.52
CA ILE A 157 -6.93 33.55 -10.30
C ILE A 157 -6.74 35.05 -10.04
N THR A 158 -5.81 35.43 -9.16
CA THR A 158 -5.50 36.84 -8.87
C THR A 158 -5.07 37.61 -10.11
N GLN A 159 -4.30 36.97 -10.99
CA GLN A 159 -3.69 37.58 -12.17
C GLN A 159 -4.55 37.45 -13.44
N ASP A 160 -5.75 36.86 -13.35
CA ASP A 160 -6.62 36.55 -14.50
C ASP A 160 -5.89 35.72 -15.58
N HIS A 161 -5.10 34.74 -15.14
CA HIS A 161 -4.38 33.80 -15.99
C HIS A 161 -5.07 32.44 -16.03
N GLN A 162 -5.02 31.76 -17.17
CA GLN A 162 -5.50 30.39 -17.27
C GLN A 162 -4.56 29.42 -16.54
N PHE A 163 -5.12 28.55 -15.71
CA PHE A 163 -4.41 27.49 -15.01
C PHE A 163 -5.21 26.19 -15.11
N TYR A 164 -4.57 25.15 -15.63
CA TYR A 164 -5.18 23.83 -15.82
C TYR A 164 -4.74 22.90 -14.70
N ILE A 165 -5.52 22.86 -13.61
CA ILE A 165 -5.22 22.03 -12.44
C ILE A 165 -5.28 20.54 -12.79
N GLU A 166 -6.09 20.15 -13.79
CA GLU A 166 -6.25 18.78 -14.27
C GLU A 166 -4.93 18.20 -14.79
N ASP A 167 -4.18 18.98 -15.57
CA ASP A 167 -2.87 18.59 -16.09
C ASP A 167 -1.89 18.33 -14.94
N GLN A 168 -2.00 19.10 -13.86
CA GLN A 168 -1.16 18.93 -12.67
C GLN A 168 -1.56 17.69 -11.87
N VAL A 169 -2.86 17.40 -11.73
CA VAL A 169 -3.35 16.21 -11.03
C VAL A 169 -2.82 14.93 -11.68
N GLU A 170 -2.72 14.86 -13.01
CA GLU A 170 -2.11 13.72 -13.70
C GLU A 170 -0.63 13.52 -13.31
N VAL A 171 0.12 14.61 -13.17
CA VAL A 171 1.52 14.60 -12.72
C VAL A 171 1.62 14.12 -11.28
N PHE A 172 0.77 14.62 -10.38
CA PHE A 172 0.77 14.21 -8.97
C PHE A 172 0.41 12.75 -8.78
N GLN A 173 -0.53 12.25 -9.58
CA GLN A 173 -0.88 10.83 -9.58
C GLN A 173 0.27 9.96 -10.05
N ARG A 174 1.01 10.37 -11.09
CA ARG A 174 2.19 9.65 -11.54
C ARG A 174 3.26 9.63 -10.46
N LEU A 175 3.50 10.77 -9.83
CA LEU A 175 4.44 10.92 -8.71
C LEU A 175 4.05 10.03 -7.53
N PHE A 176 2.77 9.99 -7.17
CA PHE A 176 2.26 9.12 -6.10
C PHE A 176 2.40 7.64 -6.46
N ARG A 177 2.04 7.24 -7.69
CA ARG A 177 2.17 5.85 -8.18
C ARG A 177 3.61 5.35 -8.14
N GLN A 178 4.57 6.22 -8.41
CA GLN A 178 6.01 5.92 -8.34
C GLN A 178 6.55 5.90 -6.90
N SER A 179 5.75 6.36 -5.92
CA SER A 179 6.13 6.29 -4.51
C SER A 179 5.94 4.88 -3.96
N VAL A 180 6.54 4.64 -2.80
CA VAL A 180 6.43 3.38 -2.05
C VAL A 180 4.99 3.06 -1.60
N TYR A 181 4.12 4.07 -1.59
CA TYR A 181 2.70 3.95 -1.23
C TYR A 181 1.78 3.79 -2.45
N GLY A 182 2.31 3.99 -3.66
CA GLY A 182 1.54 4.05 -4.90
C GLY A 182 1.05 2.70 -5.43
N GLY A 183 1.62 1.60 -4.93
CA GLY A 183 1.24 0.25 -5.33
C GLY A 183 -0.20 -0.08 -4.95
N PRO A 184 -1.06 -0.61 -5.86
CA PRO A 184 -2.47 -0.87 -5.54
C PRO A 184 -2.67 -1.81 -4.35
N THR A 185 -1.88 -2.88 -4.29
CA THR A 185 -1.89 -3.80 -3.14
C THR A 185 -1.45 -3.10 -1.85
N VAL A 186 -0.36 -2.34 -1.90
CA VAL A 186 0.20 -1.64 -0.73
C VAL A 186 -0.78 -0.60 -0.20
N TYR A 187 -1.31 0.24 -1.08
CA TYR A 187 -2.28 1.26 -0.73
C TYR A 187 -3.57 0.66 -0.14
N ALA A 188 -4.07 -0.44 -0.71
CA ALA A 188 -5.26 -1.11 -0.19
C ALA A 188 -5.05 -1.69 1.23
N LEU A 189 -3.89 -2.28 1.48
CA LEU A 189 -3.52 -2.76 2.83
C LEU A 189 -3.35 -1.59 3.80
N LEU A 190 -2.74 -0.49 3.37
CA LEU A 190 -2.58 0.72 4.19
C LEU A 190 -3.91 1.35 4.59
N ARG A 191 -4.86 1.45 3.65
CA ARG A 191 -6.21 1.93 3.94
C ARG A 191 -6.90 1.03 4.96
N THR A 192 -6.82 -0.28 4.77
CA THR A 192 -7.44 -1.25 5.70
C THR A 192 -6.78 -1.21 7.07
N ALA A 193 -5.45 -1.04 7.13
CA ALA A 193 -4.72 -0.85 8.38
C ALA A 193 -5.17 0.43 9.10
N HIS A 194 -5.34 1.54 8.37
CA HIS A 194 -5.89 2.78 8.90
C HIS A 194 -7.29 2.58 9.49
N ASP A 195 -8.20 1.96 8.74
CA ASP A 195 -9.58 1.70 9.15
C ASP A 195 -9.66 0.81 10.40
N LYS A 196 -8.75 -0.16 10.53
CA LYS A 196 -8.63 -1.06 11.70
C LYS A 196 -7.77 -0.47 12.83
N GLY A 197 -7.27 0.76 12.70
CA GLY A 197 -6.41 1.39 13.71
C GLY A 197 -5.05 0.70 13.91
N ILE A 198 -4.58 -0.06 12.92
CA ILE A 198 -3.26 -0.69 12.91
C ILE A 198 -2.24 0.36 12.46
N PRO A 199 -1.24 0.71 13.28
CA PRO A 199 -0.20 1.64 12.85
C PRO A 199 0.61 1.02 11.71
N ALA A 200 0.91 1.81 10.68
CA ALA A 200 1.72 1.36 9.56
C ALA A 200 2.64 2.48 9.07
N PHE A 201 3.87 2.13 8.71
CA PHE A 201 4.87 3.06 8.20
C PHE A 201 5.89 2.34 7.32
N TYR A 202 6.52 3.08 6.39
CA TYR A 202 7.52 2.53 5.51
C TYR A 202 8.92 2.56 6.13
N LEU A 203 9.67 1.46 5.97
CA LEU A 203 11.06 1.33 6.39
C LEU A 203 11.97 1.59 5.18
N TRP A 204 12.36 2.85 4.99
CA TRP A 204 13.13 3.30 3.83
C TRP A 204 14.42 2.51 3.59
N ASP A 205 15.18 2.25 4.65
CA ASP A 205 16.45 1.50 4.56
C ASP A 205 16.24 0.02 4.25
N GLU A 206 15.06 -0.54 4.57
CA GLU A 206 14.73 -1.96 4.37
C GLU A 206 13.93 -2.22 3.08
N GLY A 207 13.31 -1.19 2.51
CA GLY A 207 12.50 -1.32 1.31
C GLY A 207 11.14 -2.01 1.52
N LEU A 208 10.56 -1.91 2.71
CA LEU A 208 9.33 -2.63 3.08
C LEU A 208 8.42 -1.85 4.03
N MET A 209 7.15 -2.26 4.12
CA MET A 209 6.18 -1.72 5.06
C MET A 209 6.28 -2.46 6.41
N GLN A 210 6.18 -1.72 7.51
CA GLN A 210 5.88 -2.29 8.82
C GLN A 210 4.44 -1.98 9.21
N TYR A 211 3.74 -3.00 9.70
CA TYR A 211 2.44 -2.91 10.37
C TYR A 211 2.63 -3.24 11.85
N GLY A 212 1.94 -2.54 12.74
CA GLY A 212 2.08 -2.71 14.18
C GLY A 212 3.43 -2.26 14.74
N TYR A 213 3.57 -2.42 16.05
CA TYR A 213 4.72 -1.96 16.83
C TYR A 213 5.27 -3.07 17.73
N GLY A 214 6.57 -3.05 17.97
CA GLY A 214 7.23 -3.91 18.93
C GLY A 214 6.98 -5.40 18.66
N LYS A 215 6.64 -6.17 19.68
CA LYS A 215 6.28 -7.60 19.55
C LYS A 215 5.05 -7.88 18.69
N LYS A 216 4.27 -6.85 18.34
CA LYS A 216 3.11 -6.93 17.44
C LYS A 216 3.44 -6.51 16.02
N LEU A 217 4.71 -6.20 15.72
CA LEU A 217 5.09 -5.81 14.37
C LEU A 217 5.01 -6.98 13.40
N VAL A 218 4.65 -6.68 12.17
CA VAL A 218 4.77 -7.53 10.99
C VAL A 218 5.32 -6.69 9.87
N ARG A 219 6.24 -7.24 9.08
CA ARG A 219 6.88 -6.52 7.98
C ARG A 219 6.58 -7.20 6.66
N GLY A 220 6.40 -6.43 5.60
CA GLY A 220 6.08 -7.03 4.31
C GLY A 220 6.15 -6.06 3.14
N VAL A 221 6.11 -6.65 1.94
CA VAL A 221 5.99 -5.95 0.66
C VAL A 221 4.78 -6.53 -0.04
N ALA A 222 3.80 -5.68 -0.36
CA ALA A 222 2.52 -6.12 -0.91
C ALA A 222 1.89 -7.24 -0.05
N THR A 223 1.73 -8.46 -0.59
CA THR A 223 1.14 -9.61 0.10
C THR A 223 2.17 -10.62 0.64
N THR A 224 3.45 -10.28 0.62
CA THR A 224 4.53 -11.12 1.16
C THR A 224 5.01 -10.54 2.48
N PHE A 225 5.05 -11.36 3.53
CA PHE A 225 5.34 -10.95 4.90
C PHE A 225 6.57 -11.67 5.45
N ASP A 226 7.18 -11.13 6.51
CA ASP A 226 8.38 -11.68 7.15
C ASP A 226 8.14 -13.00 7.89
N THR A 227 6.88 -13.40 8.04
CA THR A 227 6.45 -14.72 8.53
C THR A 227 6.36 -15.78 7.44
N ASP A 228 6.38 -15.39 6.16
CA ASP A 228 6.26 -16.32 5.04
C ASP A 228 7.54 -17.14 4.86
N SER A 229 7.40 -18.41 4.50
CA SER A 229 8.57 -19.25 4.24
C SER A 229 9.21 -18.87 2.92
N HIS A 230 10.43 -18.36 2.99
CA HIS A 230 11.27 -18.13 1.81
C HIS A 230 11.46 -19.39 0.97
N LEU A 231 11.53 -20.57 1.60
CA LEU A 231 11.65 -21.85 0.87
C LEU A 231 10.40 -22.13 0.05
N ASP A 232 9.22 -21.91 0.64
CA ASP A 232 7.94 -22.15 -0.05
C ASP A 232 7.71 -21.09 -1.13
N SER A 233 8.05 -19.82 -0.86
CA SER A 233 7.98 -18.76 -1.87
C SER A 233 8.87 -19.06 -3.06
N ASP A 234 10.15 -19.39 -2.84
CA ASP A 234 11.06 -19.78 -3.91
C ASP A 234 10.55 -21.03 -4.65
N PHE A 235 10.01 -21.99 -3.92
CA PHE A 235 9.48 -23.23 -4.49
C PHE A 235 8.33 -22.97 -5.47
N THR A 236 7.45 -22.01 -5.18
CA THR A 236 6.38 -21.63 -6.13
C THR A 236 6.89 -21.01 -7.43
N THR A 237 8.11 -20.43 -7.45
CA THR A 237 8.71 -19.89 -8.69
C THR A 237 9.23 -20.98 -9.63
N ARG A 238 9.50 -22.18 -9.10
CA ARG A 238 9.92 -23.37 -9.87
C ARG A 238 8.69 -24.13 -10.31
N LYS A 239 8.06 -23.64 -11.39
CA LYS A 239 6.71 -24.04 -11.81
C LYS A 239 6.58 -25.54 -12.04
N ASP A 240 7.58 -26.16 -12.64
CA ASP A 240 7.66 -27.58 -12.93
C ASP A 240 7.77 -28.44 -11.66
N ASP A 241 8.68 -28.09 -10.75
CA ASP A 241 8.84 -28.79 -9.47
C ASP A 241 7.59 -28.65 -8.60
N CYS A 242 7.02 -27.45 -8.54
CA CYS A 242 5.79 -27.18 -7.79
C CYS A 242 4.62 -28.00 -8.38
N LYS A 243 4.50 -28.05 -9.70
CA LYS A 243 3.49 -28.86 -10.39
C LYS A 243 3.69 -30.36 -10.16
N ALA A 244 4.92 -30.86 -10.21
CA ALA A 244 5.24 -32.27 -9.94
C ALA A 244 4.90 -32.64 -8.48
N PHE A 245 5.16 -31.74 -7.53
CA PHE A 245 4.75 -31.89 -6.14
C PHE A 245 3.23 -31.97 -5.99
N LEU A 246 2.49 -31.04 -6.60
CA LEU A 246 1.02 -31.08 -6.60
C LEU A 246 0.48 -32.37 -7.21
N SER A 247 1.06 -32.83 -8.33
CA SER A 247 0.70 -34.10 -8.96
C SER A 247 0.95 -35.30 -8.04
N THR A 248 2.06 -35.31 -7.30
CA THR A 248 2.42 -36.39 -6.37
C THR A 248 1.43 -36.48 -5.22
N LEU A 249 0.87 -35.35 -4.78
CA LEU A 249 -0.18 -35.28 -3.77
C LEU A 249 -1.57 -35.65 -4.31
N GLY A 250 -1.71 -35.85 -5.62
CA GLY A 250 -2.98 -36.22 -6.26
C GLY A 250 -3.86 -35.01 -6.64
N PHE A 251 -3.31 -33.79 -6.63
CA PHE A 251 -4.05 -32.61 -7.09
C PHE A 251 -4.12 -32.56 -8.63
N PRO A 252 -5.22 -32.02 -9.19
CA PRO A 252 -5.43 -32.01 -10.63
C PRO A 252 -4.52 -30.99 -11.32
N VAL A 253 -3.42 -31.46 -11.89
CA VAL A 253 -2.53 -30.68 -12.76
C VAL A 253 -2.56 -31.24 -14.20
N PRO A 254 -2.32 -30.43 -15.24
CA PRO A 254 -2.18 -30.96 -16.60
C PRO A 254 -1.06 -32.00 -16.69
N ASN A 255 -1.34 -33.20 -17.19
CA ASN A 255 -0.29 -34.22 -17.38
C ASN A 255 0.67 -33.78 -18.50
N GLY A 256 1.98 -33.89 -18.31
CA GLY A 256 2.96 -33.49 -19.31
C GLY A 256 4.40 -33.81 -18.94
N GLU A 257 5.30 -33.54 -19.87
CA GLU A 257 6.73 -33.85 -19.78
C GLU A 257 7.59 -32.65 -20.18
N ILE A 258 8.77 -32.54 -19.58
CA ILE A 258 9.80 -31.59 -20.00
C ILE A 258 10.64 -32.26 -21.09
N VAL A 259 10.85 -31.55 -22.18
CA VAL A 259 11.57 -32.01 -23.36
C VAL A 259 12.57 -30.93 -23.79
N ALA A 260 13.70 -31.36 -24.34
CA ALA A 260 14.76 -30.47 -24.82
C ALA A 260 14.88 -30.46 -26.35
N THR A 261 14.21 -31.40 -27.03
CA THR A 261 14.28 -31.54 -28.50
C THR A 261 12.90 -31.77 -29.12
N ARG A 262 12.73 -31.39 -30.39
CA ARG A 262 11.50 -31.69 -31.17
C ARG A 262 11.14 -33.18 -31.16
N LYS A 263 12.14 -34.06 -31.23
CA LYS A 263 11.93 -35.51 -31.20
C LYS A 263 11.33 -35.96 -29.87
N GLU A 264 11.83 -35.41 -28.77
CA GLU A 264 11.26 -35.67 -27.45
C GLU A 264 9.86 -35.08 -27.33
N ALA A 265 9.62 -33.88 -27.90
CA ALA A 265 8.31 -33.25 -27.92
C ALA A 265 7.26 -34.12 -28.63
N LEU A 266 7.57 -34.64 -29.83
CA LEU A 266 6.71 -35.57 -30.57
C LEU A 266 6.44 -36.84 -29.75
N ALA A 267 7.48 -37.42 -29.15
CA ALA A 267 7.33 -38.61 -28.32
C ALA A 267 6.48 -38.34 -27.06
N ALA A 268 6.56 -37.15 -26.48
CA ALA A 268 5.72 -36.72 -25.36
C ALA A 268 4.26 -36.51 -25.81
N ALA A 269 4.05 -35.88 -26.98
CA ALA A 269 2.73 -35.69 -27.57
C ALA A 269 2.02 -37.02 -27.84
N ASP A 270 2.74 -38.03 -28.32
CA ASP A 270 2.22 -39.40 -28.50
C ASP A 270 1.71 -40.02 -27.18
N ARG A 271 2.38 -39.72 -26.06
CA ARG A 271 2.03 -40.24 -24.72
C ARG A 271 0.89 -39.45 -24.08
N VAL A 272 0.92 -38.13 -24.18
CA VAL A 272 -0.07 -37.22 -23.57
C VAL A 272 -1.37 -37.19 -24.37
N GLY A 273 -1.27 -37.24 -25.70
CA GLY A 273 -2.36 -37.15 -26.66
C GLY A 273 -2.88 -35.73 -26.88
N TYR A 274 -3.11 -35.38 -28.15
CA TYR A 274 -3.68 -34.09 -28.56
C TYR A 274 -5.11 -33.85 -28.03
N PRO A 275 -5.54 -32.59 -27.84
CA PRO A 275 -4.73 -31.38 -27.97
C PRO A 275 -3.76 -31.19 -26.78
N ILE A 276 -2.62 -30.55 -27.05
CA ILE A 276 -1.55 -30.27 -26.08
C ILE A 276 -1.24 -28.77 -26.00
N ALA A 277 -0.60 -28.37 -24.91
CA ALA A 277 0.00 -27.07 -24.73
C ALA A 277 1.53 -27.22 -24.66
N VAL A 278 2.22 -26.29 -25.31
CA VAL A 278 3.67 -26.22 -25.42
C VAL A 278 4.12 -24.89 -24.84
N LYS A 279 5.02 -24.90 -23.86
CA LYS A 279 5.49 -23.68 -23.20
C LYS A 279 6.93 -23.84 -22.70
N PRO A 280 7.75 -22.78 -22.70
CA PRO A 280 9.07 -22.87 -22.08
C PRO A 280 8.94 -23.06 -20.56
N VAL A 281 9.89 -23.78 -19.95
CA VAL A 281 9.98 -23.92 -18.48
C VAL A 281 10.27 -22.56 -17.84
N THR A 282 11.18 -21.81 -18.45
CA THR A 282 11.57 -20.46 -18.02
C THR A 282 10.87 -19.41 -18.88
N GLY A 283 10.31 -18.39 -18.23
CA GLY A 283 9.58 -17.32 -18.93
C GLY A 283 8.51 -16.66 -18.09
N HIS A 284 8.16 -15.42 -18.46
CA HIS A 284 7.12 -14.64 -17.80
C HIS A 284 6.04 -14.22 -18.81
N LYS A 285 4.85 -13.85 -18.32
CA LYS A 285 3.78 -13.18 -19.10
C LYS A 285 3.24 -13.96 -20.30
N GLY A 286 3.52 -15.26 -20.42
CA GLY A 286 2.98 -16.12 -21.46
C GLY A 286 3.74 -16.11 -22.79
N GLU A 287 4.95 -15.55 -22.82
CA GLU A 287 5.84 -15.61 -23.98
C GLU A 287 6.20 -17.07 -24.32
N GLY A 288 6.19 -17.42 -25.60
CA GLY A 288 6.46 -18.78 -26.07
C GLY A 288 5.36 -19.82 -25.77
N VAL A 289 4.22 -19.42 -25.18
CA VAL A 289 3.14 -20.35 -24.87
C VAL A 289 2.24 -20.59 -26.08
N THR A 290 2.17 -21.84 -26.52
CA THR A 290 1.21 -22.31 -27.53
C THR A 290 0.21 -23.29 -26.90
N ALA A 291 -1.07 -22.95 -26.93
CA ALA A 291 -2.15 -23.77 -26.39
C ALA A 291 -2.99 -24.33 -27.54
N ASP A 292 -3.71 -25.43 -27.27
CA ASP A 292 -4.57 -26.12 -28.23
C ASP A 292 -3.86 -26.54 -29.53
N VAL A 293 -2.60 -26.99 -29.42
CA VAL A 293 -1.86 -27.65 -30.50
C VAL A 293 -2.53 -29.00 -30.79
N ARG A 294 -2.85 -29.29 -32.05
CA ARG A 294 -3.72 -30.42 -32.43
C ARG A 294 -3.04 -31.53 -33.21
N ASP A 295 -1.88 -31.26 -33.78
CA ASP A 295 -1.11 -32.23 -34.57
C ASP A 295 0.40 -31.95 -34.52
N ASP A 296 1.16 -32.84 -35.16
CA ASP A 296 2.63 -32.82 -35.16
C ASP A 296 3.21 -31.60 -35.89
N GLU A 297 2.54 -31.11 -36.94
CA GLU A 297 3.00 -29.94 -37.69
C GLU A 297 2.87 -28.68 -36.82
N GLU A 298 1.71 -28.51 -36.16
CA GLU A 298 1.51 -27.44 -35.18
C GLU A 298 2.48 -27.55 -34.00
N LEU A 299 2.79 -28.77 -33.55
CA LEU A 299 3.72 -29.01 -32.44
C LEU A 299 5.15 -28.56 -32.77
N GLU A 300 5.64 -28.84 -33.97
CA GLU A 300 6.99 -28.40 -34.36
C GLU A 300 7.11 -26.88 -34.34
N VAL A 301 6.11 -26.18 -34.89
CA VAL A 301 6.06 -24.71 -34.88
C VAL A 301 5.94 -24.17 -33.46
N ALA A 302 5.09 -24.79 -32.63
CA ALA A 302 4.91 -24.42 -31.24
C ALA A 302 6.20 -24.61 -30.42
N PHE A 303 6.93 -25.69 -30.67
CA PHE A 303 8.20 -25.99 -30.00
C PHE A 303 9.27 -24.96 -30.38
N ASP A 304 9.43 -24.63 -31.66
CA ASP A 304 10.41 -23.62 -32.10
C ASP A 304 10.16 -22.27 -31.45
N ARG A 305 8.90 -21.83 -31.38
CA ARG A 305 8.53 -20.58 -30.71
C ARG A 305 8.82 -20.61 -29.20
N ALA A 306 8.59 -21.77 -28.56
CA ALA A 306 8.93 -21.92 -27.15
C ALA A 306 10.45 -21.81 -26.94
N VAL A 307 11.26 -22.39 -27.85
CA VAL A 307 12.72 -22.29 -27.81
C VAL A 307 13.20 -20.86 -28.05
N GLU A 308 12.62 -20.14 -29.02
CA GLU A 308 12.96 -18.73 -29.29
C GLU A 308 12.68 -17.80 -28.11
N ALA A 309 11.71 -18.16 -27.25
CA ALA A 309 11.39 -17.41 -26.04
C ALA A 309 12.35 -17.70 -24.85
N ILE A 310 13.18 -18.75 -24.95
CA ILE A 310 14.15 -19.08 -23.90
C ILE A 310 15.41 -18.22 -24.08
N PRO A 311 15.90 -17.55 -23.03
CA PRO A 311 17.16 -16.80 -23.09
C PRO A 311 18.34 -17.67 -23.54
N GLU A 312 19.22 -17.13 -24.38
CA GLU A 312 20.37 -17.86 -24.94
C GLU A 312 21.34 -18.42 -23.88
N ASP A 313 21.33 -17.87 -22.66
CA ASP A 313 22.16 -18.31 -21.53
C ASP A 313 21.53 -19.41 -20.67
N GLN A 314 20.35 -19.93 -21.06
CA GLN A 314 19.60 -20.94 -20.33
C GLN A 314 19.49 -22.26 -21.11
N PRO A 315 19.33 -23.41 -20.40
CA PRO A 315 19.07 -24.68 -21.06
C PRO A 315 17.71 -24.64 -21.77
N VAL A 316 17.65 -25.30 -22.93
CA VAL A 316 16.38 -25.49 -23.65
C VAL A 316 15.54 -26.51 -22.91
N GLU A 317 14.52 -26.04 -22.21
CA GLU A 317 13.54 -26.86 -21.51
C GLU A 317 12.13 -26.39 -21.87
N VAL A 318 11.37 -27.25 -22.53
CA VAL A 318 10.01 -26.99 -23.00
C VAL A 318 9.06 -28.01 -22.37
N ILE A 319 7.94 -27.56 -21.84
CA ILE A 319 6.88 -28.40 -21.31
C ILE A 319 5.90 -28.72 -22.44
N VAL A 320 5.65 -30.01 -22.66
CA VAL A 320 4.57 -30.55 -23.49
C VAL A 320 3.54 -31.19 -22.58
N GLU A 321 2.37 -30.58 -22.44
CA GLU A 321 1.34 -31.01 -21.49
C GLU A 321 -0.06 -31.03 -22.10
N LYS A 322 -1.01 -31.71 -21.43
CA LYS A 322 -2.38 -31.76 -21.89
C LYS A 322 -2.99 -30.37 -21.91
N SER A 323 -3.56 -29.96 -23.05
CA SER A 323 -4.32 -28.72 -23.10
C SER A 323 -5.68 -28.90 -22.45
N ILE A 324 -6.03 -27.99 -21.53
CA ILE A 324 -7.34 -27.96 -20.89
C ILE A 324 -8.10 -26.77 -21.45
N ALA A 325 -9.27 -27.03 -22.02
CA ALA A 325 -10.14 -25.98 -22.52
C ALA A 325 -10.85 -25.28 -21.35
N GLY A 326 -10.95 -23.95 -21.39
CA GLY A 326 -11.70 -23.21 -20.40
C GLY A 326 -11.24 -21.76 -20.24
N SER A 327 -11.80 -21.11 -19.24
CA SER A 327 -11.37 -19.80 -18.76
C SER A 327 -10.27 -19.94 -17.71
N ASP A 328 -9.45 -18.90 -17.61
CA ASP A 328 -8.45 -18.73 -16.56
C ASP A 328 -9.15 -18.17 -15.31
N PHE A 329 -8.94 -18.84 -14.17
CA PHE A 329 -9.37 -18.36 -12.86
C PHE A 329 -8.18 -18.27 -11.91
N ARG A 330 -8.23 -17.29 -11.01
CA ARG A 330 -7.37 -17.22 -9.82
C ARG A 330 -8.21 -17.41 -8.58
N ILE A 331 -7.87 -18.42 -7.79
CA ILE A 331 -8.41 -18.64 -6.45
C ILE A 331 -7.41 -18.06 -5.45
N LEU A 332 -7.89 -17.24 -4.50
CA LEU A 332 -7.07 -16.63 -3.46
C LEU A 332 -7.36 -17.30 -2.12
N CYS A 333 -6.32 -17.82 -1.50
CA CYS A 333 -6.33 -18.27 -0.11
C CYS A 333 -5.51 -17.32 0.76
N VAL A 334 -6.03 -17.02 1.95
CA VAL A 334 -5.35 -16.25 2.99
C VAL A 334 -5.31 -17.08 4.27
N ASN A 335 -4.12 -17.26 4.83
CA ASN A 335 -3.89 -18.05 6.05
C ASN A 335 -4.55 -19.44 5.99
N GLY A 336 -4.37 -20.13 4.86
CA GLY A 336 -4.92 -21.46 4.60
C GLY A 336 -6.43 -21.52 4.30
N ARG A 337 -7.13 -20.38 4.25
CA ARG A 337 -8.58 -20.31 3.99
C ARG A 337 -8.88 -19.66 2.66
N PHE A 338 -9.89 -20.15 1.97
CA PHE A 338 -10.40 -19.52 0.76
C PHE A 338 -11.01 -18.16 1.09
N VAL A 339 -10.71 -17.14 0.27
CA VAL A 339 -11.26 -15.79 0.44
C VAL A 339 -11.99 -15.31 -0.82
N ALA A 340 -11.40 -15.53 -2.00
CA ALA A 340 -11.95 -15.00 -3.25
C ALA A 340 -11.59 -15.85 -4.46
N ALA A 341 -12.40 -15.75 -5.52
CA ALA A 341 -12.10 -16.29 -6.84
C ALA A 341 -12.35 -15.26 -7.93
N MET A 342 -11.54 -15.27 -8.98
CA MET A 342 -11.59 -14.29 -10.06
C MET A 342 -11.42 -14.98 -11.40
N GLU A 343 -12.36 -14.82 -12.33
CA GLU A 343 -12.13 -15.15 -13.74
C GLU A 343 -11.30 -14.02 -14.37
N ARG A 344 -10.26 -14.39 -15.12
CA ARG A 344 -9.42 -13.45 -15.86
C ARG A 344 -9.60 -13.71 -17.34
N ARG A 345 -10.04 -12.69 -18.07
CA ARG A 345 -10.14 -12.74 -19.54
C ARG A 345 -9.06 -11.88 -20.18
N PRO A 346 -8.43 -12.34 -21.27
CA PRO A 346 -7.50 -11.50 -22.02
C PRO A 346 -8.19 -10.23 -22.56
N ALA A 347 -7.37 -9.21 -22.82
CA ALA A 347 -7.85 -7.99 -23.46
C ALA A 347 -8.50 -8.35 -24.81
N SER A 348 -9.62 -7.72 -25.13
CA SER A 348 -10.35 -7.92 -26.38
C SER A 348 -10.99 -6.62 -26.84
N VAL A 349 -11.30 -6.55 -28.13
CA VAL A 349 -12.12 -5.51 -28.75
C VAL A 349 -13.22 -6.16 -29.58
N THR A 350 -14.34 -5.47 -29.72
CA THR A 350 -15.47 -5.92 -30.53
C THR A 350 -15.65 -4.96 -31.69
N GLY A 351 -15.75 -5.51 -32.91
CA GLY A 351 -15.93 -4.73 -34.12
C GLY A 351 -17.26 -4.00 -34.16
N ASP A 352 -17.23 -2.80 -34.71
CA ASP A 352 -18.41 -2.00 -35.09
C ASP A 352 -18.68 -2.06 -36.62
N GLY A 353 -17.82 -2.76 -37.38
CA GLY A 353 -17.89 -2.87 -38.84
C GLY A 353 -17.20 -1.73 -39.59
N GLU A 354 -16.69 -0.70 -38.90
CA GLU A 354 -16.14 0.51 -39.53
C GLU A 354 -14.75 0.87 -39.01
N SER A 355 -14.52 0.77 -37.70
CA SER A 355 -13.28 1.17 -37.03
C SER A 355 -12.20 0.10 -37.12
N THR A 356 -10.95 0.55 -37.24
CA THR A 356 -9.78 -0.33 -37.13
C THR A 356 -9.59 -0.84 -35.69
N ILE A 357 -8.88 -1.96 -35.51
CA ILE A 357 -8.51 -2.45 -34.17
C ILE A 357 -7.80 -1.36 -33.35
N SER A 358 -6.91 -0.57 -33.99
CA SER A 358 -6.22 0.55 -33.34
C SER A 358 -7.19 1.61 -32.80
N GLU A 359 -8.21 1.99 -33.58
CA GLU A 359 -9.24 2.93 -33.17
C GLU A 359 -10.13 2.36 -32.07
N LEU A 360 -10.55 1.10 -32.17
CA LEU A 360 -11.32 0.40 -31.14
C LEU A 360 -10.55 0.34 -29.80
N ILE A 361 -9.24 0.07 -29.85
CA ILE A 361 -8.36 0.11 -28.66
C ILE A 361 -8.31 1.52 -28.07
N ARG A 362 -8.18 2.54 -28.94
CA ARG A 362 -8.11 3.94 -28.52
C ARG A 362 -9.39 4.37 -27.80
N ASP A 363 -10.55 3.99 -28.34
CA ASP A 363 -11.84 4.32 -27.75
C ASP A 363 -12.11 3.54 -26.47
N ALA A 364 -11.76 2.24 -26.43
CA ALA A 364 -11.80 1.47 -25.19
C ALA A 364 -10.93 2.09 -24.07
N ASN A 365 -9.75 2.62 -24.42
CA ASN A 365 -8.83 3.30 -23.50
C ASN A 365 -9.27 4.71 -23.06
N ARG A 366 -10.30 5.28 -23.69
CA ARG A 366 -10.93 6.56 -23.28
C ARG A 366 -12.01 6.36 -22.23
N ALA A 367 -12.46 5.13 -22.00
CA ALA A 367 -13.47 4.85 -21.00
C ALA A 367 -12.96 5.19 -19.59
N ALA A 368 -13.79 5.85 -18.77
CA ALA A 368 -13.42 6.30 -17.42
C ALA A 368 -13.03 5.14 -16.47
N ASN A 369 -13.56 3.95 -16.72
CA ASN A 369 -13.24 2.73 -15.97
C ASN A 369 -11.92 2.06 -16.41
N ARG A 370 -11.21 2.61 -17.42
CA ARG A 370 -9.94 2.09 -17.93
C ARG A 370 -8.82 3.13 -17.80
N SER A 371 -8.06 3.03 -16.71
CA SER A 371 -6.97 3.95 -16.38
C SER A 371 -5.78 3.22 -15.79
N ASP A 372 -4.57 3.75 -15.96
CA ASP A 372 -3.37 3.19 -15.34
C ASP A 372 -3.25 3.64 -13.87
N THR A 373 -4.36 3.60 -13.14
CA THR A 373 -4.43 3.96 -11.72
C THR A 373 -4.53 2.70 -10.85
N PRO A 374 -3.99 2.73 -9.61
CA PRO A 374 -4.13 1.64 -8.66
C PRO A 374 -5.57 1.24 -8.33
N MET A 375 -6.50 2.19 -8.52
CA MET A 375 -7.91 2.06 -8.17
C MET A 375 -8.79 1.76 -9.38
N SER A 376 -8.22 1.70 -10.59
CA SER A 376 -8.97 1.41 -11.81
C SER A 376 -9.38 -0.06 -11.86
N PRO A 377 -10.63 -0.38 -12.27
CA PRO A 377 -11.03 -1.78 -12.46
C PRO A 377 -10.36 -2.41 -13.69
N LEU A 378 -10.00 -1.59 -14.69
CA LEU A 378 -9.27 -2.01 -15.89
C LEU A 378 -8.01 -1.17 -16.07
N GLY A 379 -6.87 -1.81 -16.37
CA GLY A 379 -5.67 -1.12 -16.87
C GLY A 379 -5.81 -0.79 -18.36
N LYS A 380 -5.03 0.14 -18.91
CA LYS A 380 -5.12 0.42 -20.36
C LYS A 380 -4.68 -0.77 -21.21
N ILE A 381 -5.33 -0.95 -22.35
CA ILE A 381 -4.90 -1.89 -23.39
C ILE A 381 -3.64 -1.29 -24.03
N LYS A 382 -2.52 -1.99 -23.88
CA LYS A 382 -1.22 -1.58 -24.44
C LYS A 382 -0.96 -2.33 -25.74
N ALA A 383 -0.81 -1.60 -26.84
CA ALA A 383 -0.31 -2.15 -28.09
C ALA A 383 1.21 -2.35 -27.97
N ASP A 384 1.65 -3.60 -28.04
CA ASP A 384 3.06 -4.01 -28.03
C ASP A 384 3.29 -5.16 -29.01
N GLY A 385 4.55 -5.54 -29.23
CA GLY A 385 4.90 -6.59 -30.18
C GLY A 385 4.22 -7.93 -29.89
N ALA A 386 4.00 -8.28 -28.61
CA ALA A 386 3.31 -9.52 -28.24
C ALA A 386 1.83 -9.51 -28.67
N MET A 387 1.14 -8.37 -28.56
CA MET A 387 -0.21 -8.21 -29.11
C MET A 387 -0.23 -8.32 -30.63
N GLU A 388 0.71 -7.63 -31.31
CA GLU A 388 0.79 -7.64 -32.77
C GLU A 388 1.03 -9.05 -33.33
N MET A 389 1.94 -9.80 -32.71
CA MET A 389 2.21 -11.20 -33.06
C MET A 389 0.95 -12.06 -32.92
N TYR A 390 0.20 -11.91 -31.82
CA TYR A 390 -1.01 -12.69 -31.60
C TYR A 390 -2.18 -12.28 -32.52
N LEU A 391 -2.27 -11.01 -32.91
CA LEU A 391 -3.20 -10.57 -33.94
C LEU A 391 -2.84 -11.21 -35.30
N ALA A 392 -1.55 -11.22 -35.65
CA ALA A 392 -1.08 -11.82 -36.90
C ALA A 392 -1.39 -13.32 -36.99
N GLU A 393 -1.27 -14.07 -35.88
CA GLU A 393 -1.69 -15.48 -35.79
C GLU A 393 -3.18 -15.68 -36.10
N GLN A 394 -4.01 -14.71 -35.76
CA GLN A 394 -5.45 -14.73 -36.04
C GLN A 394 -5.79 -14.18 -37.44
N GLY A 395 -4.79 -13.80 -38.23
CA GLY A 395 -4.96 -13.19 -39.56
C GLY A 395 -5.30 -11.70 -39.53
N PHE A 396 -5.04 -11.01 -38.41
CA PHE A 396 -5.33 -9.60 -38.22
C PHE A 396 -4.06 -8.76 -37.98
N ASN A 397 -4.21 -7.45 -38.13
CA ASN A 397 -3.24 -6.44 -37.70
C ASN A 397 -3.98 -5.23 -37.14
N LEU A 398 -3.27 -4.24 -36.60
CA LEU A 398 -3.88 -3.06 -35.98
C LEU A 398 -4.77 -2.23 -36.94
N GLU A 399 -4.52 -2.30 -38.24
CA GLU A 399 -5.27 -1.61 -39.30
C GLU A 399 -6.47 -2.41 -39.82
N SER A 400 -6.67 -3.62 -39.30
CA SER A 400 -7.80 -4.47 -39.71
C SER A 400 -9.10 -3.91 -39.15
N VAL A 401 -10.16 -3.88 -39.97
CA VAL A 401 -11.52 -3.56 -39.55
C VAL A 401 -12.24 -4.86 -39.21
N LEU A 402 -12.79 -4.94 -38.00
CA LEU A 402 -13.52 -6.11 -37.54
C LEU A 402 -14.98 -6.01 -37.97
N GLU A 403 -15.55 -7.13 -38.42
CA GLU A 403 -16.98 -7.26 -38.66
C GLU A 403 -17.77 -6.84 -37.39
N ALA A 404 -18.93 -6.22 -37.59
CA ALA A 404 -19.80 -5.82 -36.49
C ALA A 404 -20.10 -7.01 -35.57
N ASP A 405 -20.04 -6.78 -34.26
CA ASP A 405 -20.24 -7.76 -33.18
C ASP A 405 -19.18 -8.88 -33.09
N ARG A 406 -18.13 -8.85 -33.93
CA ARG A 406 -17.03 -9.81 -33.84
C ARG A 406 -16.03 -9.37 -32.78
N THR A 407 -15.94 -10.14 -31.69
CA THR A 407 -14.90 -9.97 -30.68
C THR A 407 -13.60 -10.67 -31.08
N VAL A 408 -12.48 -9.95 -31.00
CA VAL A 408 -11.12 -10.49 -31.17
C VAL A 408 -10.36 -10.30 -29.87
N TYR A 409 -9.73 -11.37 -29.40
CA TYR A 409 -8.82 -11.31 -28.28
C TYR A 409 -7.47 -10.77 -28.76
N LEU A 410 -6.99 -9.76 -28.06
CA LEU A 410 -5.74 -9.08 -28.36
C LEU A 410 -4.53 -9.80 -27.76
N ARG A 411 -4.77 -10.71 -26.80
CA ARG A 411 -3.73 -11.49 -26.13
C ARG A 411 -4.20 -12.90 -25.85
N LYS A 412 -3.23 -13.82 -25.75
CA LYS A 412 -3.47 -15.22 -25.41
C LYS A 412 -3.70 -15.44 -23.91
N VAL A 413 -2.92 -14.76 -23.07
CA VAL A 413 -2.97 -14.89 -21.61
C VAL A 413 -3.70 -13.69 -21.00
N ALA A 414 -4.48 -13.94 -19.95
CA ALA A 414 -5.20 -12.92 -19.23
C ALA A 414 -4.28 -12.12 -18.29
N ASN A 415 -3.60 -11.12 -18.86
CA ASN A 415 -2.81 -10.15 -18.10
C ASN A 415 -3.61 -8.87 -17.87
N LEU A 416 -4.06 -8.66 -16.63
CA LEU A 416 -4.85 -7.48 -16.23
C LEU A 416 -4.09 -6.15 -16.45
N SER A 417 -2.78 -6.15 -16.22
CA SER A 417 -1.92 -4.96 -16.45
C SER A 417 -1.77 -4.58 -17.93
N ALA A 418 -2.10 -5.49 -18.83
CA ALA A 418 -2.12 -5.28 -20.27
C ALA A 418 -3.55 -5.16 -20.82
N GLY A 419 -4.50 -4.84 -19.94
CA GLY A 419 -5.88 -4.52 -20.27
C GLY A 419 -6.86 -5.69 -20.23
N GLY A 420 -6.48 -6.82 -19.62
CA GLY A 420 -7.40 -7.92 -19.33
C GLY A 420 -8.57 -7.51 -18.43
N VAL A 421 -9.61 -8.35 -18.42
CA VAL A 421 -10.85 -8.13 -17.68
C VAL A 421 -10.89 -9.07 -16.48
N SER A 422 -11.28 -8.54 -15.32
CA SER A 422 -11.47 -9.29 -14.06
C SER A 422 -12.97 -9.45 -13.78
N ILE A 423 -13.44 -10.68 -13.58
CA ILE A 423 -14.84 -10.99 -13.27
C ILE A 423 -14.90 -11.74 -11.95
N ASP A 424 -15.63 -11.21 -10.97
CA ASP A 424 -15.78 -11.88 -9.68
C ASP A 424 -16.47 -13.24 -9.85
N ALA A 425 -15.77 -14.29 -9.46
CA ALA A 425 -16.23 -15.67 -9.52
C ALA A 425 -16.45 -16.26 -8.11
N THR A 426 -16.28 -15.44 -7.06
CA THR A 426 -16.40 -15.84 -5.66
C THR A 426 -17.79 -16.40 -5.31
N PRO A 427 -18.92 -15.81 -5.75
CA PRO A 427 -20.24 -16.34 -5.44
C PRO A 427 -20.56 -17.65 -6.16
N THR A 428 -19.86 -17.94 -7.26
CA THR A 428 -20.18 -19.04 -8.17
C THR A 428 -19.28 -20.26 -8.00
N ILE A 429 -18.16 -20.16 -7.27
CA ILE A 429 -17.22 -21.27 -7.10
C ILE A 429 -17.87 -22.48 -6.43
N HIS A 430 -17.62 -23.67 -6.96
CA HIS A 430 -18.11 -24.91 -6.36
C HIS A 430 -17.44 -25.19 -5.01
N PRO A 431 -18.17 -25.68 -3.98
CA PRO A 431 -17.60 -26.01 -2.67
C PRO A 431 -16.43 -27.01 -2.70
N ASP A 432 -16.44 -27.99 -3.61
CA ASP A 432 -15.29 -28.91 -3.76
C ASP A 432 -14.01 -28.19 -4.19
N ASN A 433 -14.11 -27.12 -4.98
CA ASN A 433 -12.97 -26.33 -5.44
C ASN A 433 -12.44 -25.45 -4.31
N VAL A 434 -13.33 -24.96 -3.44
CA VAL A 434 -12.95 -24.28 -2.19
C VAL A 434 -12.17 -25.22 -1.27
N ILE A 435 -12.67 -26.45 -1.07
CA ILE A 435 -11.99 -27.45 -0.25
C ILE A 435 -10.61 -27.78 -0.83
N LEU A 436 -10.53 -28.01 -2.15
CA LEU A 436 -9.26 -28.24 -2.86
C LEU A 436 -8.26 -27.10 -2.64
N ALA A 437 -8.69 -25.85 -2.82
CA ALA A 437 -7.83 -24.69 -2.68
C ALA A 437 -7.28 -24.53 -1.26
N GLN A 438 -8.09 -24.82 -0.24
CA GLN A 438 -7.66 -24.79 1.16
C GLN A 438 -6.71 -25.94 1.50
N ASP A 439 -6.93 -27.13 0.93
CA ASP A 439 -6.05 -28.28 1.11
C ASP A 439 -4.66 -28.00 0.51
N ILE A 440 -4.62 -27.48 -0.72
CA ILE A 440 -3.38 -27.02 -1.35
C ILE A 440 -2.68 -25.98 -0.47
N ALA A 441 -3.42 -25.00 0.07
CA ALA A 441 -2.84 -23.93 0.87
C ALA A 441 -2.18 -24.42 2.17
N GLN A 442 -2.59 -25.57 2.72
CA GLN A 442 -1.97 -26.14 3.93
C GLN A 442 -0.56 -26.70 3.68
N HIS A 443 -0.18 -26.95 2.42
CA HIS A 443 1.14 -27.44 2.07
C HIS A 443 2.21 -26.34 2.00
N PHE A 444 1.81 -25.06 2.09
CA PHE A 444 2.72 -23.92 2.00
C PHE A 444 2.57 -23.03 3.24
N ARG A 445 3.69 -22.61 3.83
CA ARG A 445 3.70 -21.60 4.91
C ARG A 445 3.73 -20.21 4.30
N LEU A 446 2.62 -19.84 3.67
CA LEU A 446 2.43 -18.56 3.00
C LEU A 446 1.13 -17.91 3.51
N THR A 447 1.20 -16.63 3.84
CA THR A 447 0.05 -15.85 4.30
C THR A 447 -0.96 -15.68 3.17
N CYS A 448 -0.49 -15.35 1.97
CA CYS A 448 -1.33 -15.22 0.77
C CYS A 448 -0.89 -16.22 -0.29
N LEU A 449 -1.84 -16.94 -0.86
CA LEU A 449 -1.59 -17.92 -1.91
C LEU A 449 -2.58 -17.72 -3.06
N GLY A 450 -2.07 -17.42 -4.25
CA GLY A 450 -2.85 -17.45 -5.49
C GLY A 450 -2.74 -18.81 -6.15
N ILE A 451 -3.85 -19.42 -6.50
CA ILE A 451 -3.90 -20.70 -7.23
C ILE A 451 -4.54 -20.40 -8.59
N ASP A 452 -3.73 -20.53 -9.64
CA ASP A 452 -4.18 -20.30 -11.00
C ASP A 452 -4.70 -21.61 -11.57
N VAL A 453 -5.93 -21.60 -12.05
CA VAL A 453 -6.62 -22.79 -12.55
C VAL A 453 -7.28 -22.51 -13.88
N ILE A 454 -7.39 -23.55 -14.70
CA ILE A 454 -8.13 -23.51 -15.96
C ILE A 454 -9.29 -24.51 -15.90
N THR A 455 -10.49 -24.04 -16.22
CA THR A 455 -11.70 -24.87 -16.30
C THR A 455 -12.74 -24.17 -17.17
N ARG A 456 -13.66 -24.92 -17.78
CA ARG A 456 -14.82 -24.34 -18.49
C ARG A 456 -15.79 -23.65 -17.55
N ASP A 457 -15.87 -24.13 -16.32
CA ASP A 457 -16.87 -23.68 -15.35
C ASP A 457 -16.36 -23.92 -13.93
N LEU A 458 -16.10 -22.83 -13.20
CA LEU A 458 -15.65 -22.88 -11.81
C LEU A 458 -16.77 -23.28 -10.84
N SER A 459 -18.03 -23.24 -11.29
CA SER A 459 -19.21 -23.68 -10.52
C SER A 459 -19.41 -25.19 -10.50
N ARG A 460 -18.61 -25.94 -11.27
CA ARG A 460 -18.57 -27.40 -11.23
C ARG A 460 -17.43 -27.92 -10.38
N SER A 461 -17.62 -29.10 -9.80
CA SER A 461 -16.58 -29.77 -9.03
C SER A 461 -15.38 -30.12 -9.92
N TRP A 462 -14.16 -29.88 -9.43
CA TRP A 462 -12.93 -30.35 -10.08
C TRP A 462 -12.91 -31.87 -10.31
N LYS A 463 -13.71 -32.62 -9.54
CA LYS A 463 -13.87 -34.08 -9.66
C LYS A 463 -14.62 -34.50 -10.93
N ASP A 464 -15.37 -33.60 -11.55
CA ASP A 464 -16.12 -33.87 -12.79
C ASP A 464 -15.22 -33.89 -14.05
N GLY A 465 -13.93 -33.56 -13.90
CA GLY A 465 -12.97 -33.42 -15.00
C GLY A 465 -12.93 -32.01 -15.59
N ASN A 466 -11.99 -31.77 -16.51
CA ASN A 466 -11.73 -30.45 -17.13
C ASN A 466 -11.36 -29.35 -16.10
N PHE A 467 -10.53 -29.70 -15.11
CA PHE A 467 -9.96 -28.76 -14.16
C PHE A 467 -8.46 -29.01 -14.09
N GLY A 468 -7.65 -27.96 -14.16
CA GLY A 468 -6.20 -28.08 -13.99
C GLY A 468 -5.60 -26.88 -13.30
N ILE A 469 -4.76 -27.15 -12.31
CA ILE A 469 -3.93 -26.15 -11.64
C ILE A 469 -2.73 -25.87 -12.54
N LEU A 470 -2.59 -24.61 -12.92
CA LEU A 470 -1.53 -24.12 -13.80
C LEU A 470 -0.29 -23.71 -13.01
N GLU A 471 -0.48 -22.93 -11.94
CA GLU A 471 0.60 -22.44 -11.10
C GLU A 471 0.10 -22.03 -9.71
N ILE A 472 1.05 -21.95 -8.77
CA ILE A 472 0.86 -21.39 -7.44
C ILE A 472 1.68 -20.11 -7.35
N ASN A 473 1.11 -19.07 -6.76
CA ASN A 473 1.69 -17.74 -6.65
C ASN A 473 1.81 -17.36 -5.17
N SER A 474 3.04 -17.11 -4.69
CA SER A 474 3.31 -16.71 -3.29
C SER A 474 3.12 -15.21 -3.01
N ALA A 475 3.02 -14.39 -4.05
CA ALA A 475 2.82 -12.94 -3.96
C ALA A 475 1.68 -12.46 -4.89
N PRO A 476 0.44 -12.97 -4.71
CA PRO A 476 -0.66 -12.65 -5.62
C PRO A 476 -1.06 -11.18 -5.55
N GLY A 477 -1.27 -10.56 -6.71
CA GLY A 477 -1.91 -9.23 -6.78
C GLY A 477 -3.37 -9.31 -6.35
N ILE A 478 -3.79 -8.41 -5.45
CA ILE A 478 -5.14 -8.45 -4.84
C ILE A 478 -6.10 -7.39 -5.37
N SER A 479 -5.60 -6.39 -6.11
CA SER A 479 -6.39 -5.25 -6.56
C SER A 479 -7.59 -5.66 -7.42
N MET A 480 -7.44 -6.73 -8.20
CA MET A 480 -8.49 -7.28 -9.05
C MET A 480 -9.73 -7.77 -8.29
N HIS A 481 -9.58 -8.15 -7.01
CA HIS A 481 -10.70 -8.54 -6.14
C HIS A 481 -11.38 -7.31 -5.50
N LEU A 482 -10.61 -6.25 -5.27
CA LEU A 482 -11.09 -5.03 -4.62
C LEU A 482 -11.88 -4.13 -5.57
N ASN A 483 -11.58 -4.18 -6.86
CA ASN A 483 -12.30 -3.48 -7.90
C ASN A 483 -12.38 -4.32 -9.19
N PRO A 484 -13.22 -5.37 -9.24
CA PRO A 484 -13.37 -6.17 -10.45
C PRO A 484 -14.02 -5.36 -11.57
N SER A 485 -13.78 -5.78 -12.82
CA SER A 485 -14.43 -5.17 -13.98
C SER A 485 -15.92 -5.54 -14.07
N VAL A 486 -16.28 -6.73 -13.61
CA VAL A 486 -17.65 -7.26 -13.56
C VAL A 486 -17.85 -8.01 -12.24
N GLY A 487 -18.98 -7.78 -11.57
CA GLY A 487 -19.30 -8.39 -10.29
C GLY A 487 -18.98 -7.47 -9.11
N ASP A 488 -19.06 -8.02 -7.89
CA ASP A 488 -18.97 -7.25 -6.66
C ASP A 488 -17.56 -7.19 -6.11
N ARG A 489 -17.23 -6.10 -5.41
CA ARG A 489 -15.99 -5.98 -4.64
C ARG A 489 -15.94 -7.08 -3.57
N VAL A 490 -14.81 -7.79 -3.49
CA VAL A 490 -14.51 -8.75 -2.43
C VAL A 490 -13.41 -8.18 -1.53
N ASP A 491 -13.69 -8.05 -0.23
CA ASP A 491 -12.68 -7.62 0.73
C ASP A 491 -11.69 -8.73 1.04
N VAL A 492 -10.53 -8.65 0.40
CA VAL A 492 -9.40 -9.57 0.62
C VAL A 492 -8.34 -8.97 1.54
N THR A 493 -8.39 -7.67 1.80
CA THR A 493 -7.40 -6.95 2.63
C THR A 493 -7.61 -7.17 4.12
N SER A 494 -8.87 -7.21 4.59
CA SER A 494 -9.16 -7.46 6.00
C SER A 494 -8.70 -8.85 6.46
N PRO A 495 -9.01 -9.95 5.74
CA PRO A 495 -8.51 -11.29 6.10
C PRO A 495 -6.98 -11.38 6.17
N ILE A 496 -6.26 -10.63 5.31
CA ILE A 496 -4.80 -10.60 5.32
C ILE A 496 -4.29 -9.98 6.62
N LEU A 497 -4.79 -8.79 6.99
CA LEU A 497 -4.34 -8.12 8.20
C LEU A 497 -4.82 -8.84 9.47
N GLU A 498 -6.00 -9.44 9.46
CA GLU A 498 -6.55 -10.23 10.59
C GLU A 498 -5.73 -11.49 10.90
N THR A 499 -4.94 -11.98 9.94
CA THR A 499 -3.96 -13.06 10.18
C THR A 499 -2.95 -12.66 11.24
N PHE A 500 -2.59 -11.37 11.29
CA PHE A 500 -1.59 -10.81 12.20
C PHE A 500 -2.21 -10.02 13.36
N PHE A 501 -3.35 -9.39 13.11
CA PHE A 501 -4.06 -8.51 14.04
C PHE A 501 -5.52 -8.97 14.22
N PRO A 502 -5.77 -10.10 14.93
CA PRO A 502 -7.13 -10.57 15.17
C PRO A 502 -7.94 -9.57 16.01
N GLU A 503 -9.23 -9.40 15.69
CA GLU A 503 -10.12 -8.40 16.31
C GLU A 503 -10.24 -8.54 17.83
N ASP A 504 -10.15 -9.78 18.35
CA ASP A 504 -10.32 -10.08 19.78
C ASP A 504 -9.04 -9.85 20.63
N THR A 505 -8.00 -9.22 20.08
CA THR A 505 -6.71 -9.05 20.77
C THR A 505 -6.27 -7.59 20.86
N LYS A 506 -5.52 -7.24 21.92
CA LYS A 506 -4.78 -5.96 21.94
C LYS A 506 -3.79 -5.96 20.77
N ILE A 507 -4.11 -5.23 19.71
CA ILE A 507 -3.33 -5.12 18.47
C ILE A 507 -2.10 -4.20 18.60
N ARG A 508 -2.02 -3.43 19.70
CA ARG A 508 -0.94 -2.48 20.00
C ARG A 508 -0.22 -2.87 21.29
N ILE A 509 1.06 -2.49 21.37
CA ILE A 509 1.80 -2.48 22.63
C ILE A 509 1.39 -1.26 23.46
N PRO A 510 1.45 -1.31 24.80
CA PRO A 510 1.20 -0.12 25.62
C PRO A 510 2.24 0.97 25.39
N ILE A 511 1.80 2.22 25.37
CA ILE A 511 2.64 3.40 25.18
C ILE A 511 2.37 4.43 26.29
N ILE A 512 3.42 4.90 26.96
CA ILE A 512 3.38 6.06 27.85
C ILE A 512 4.13 7.22 27.21
N THR A 513 3.46 8.37 27.12
CA THR A 513 4.05 9.63 26.63
C THR A 513 4.27 10.59 27.78
N PHE A 514 5.47 11.15 27.86
CA PHE A 514 5.83 12.25 28.75
C PHE A 514 6.09 13.52 27.93
N ASN A 515 5.79 14.70 28.45
CA ASN A 515 6.42 15.93 27.91
C ASN A 515 7.84 16.13 28.46
N ARG A 516 8.09 15.60 29.65
CA ARG A 516 9.36 15.70 30.38
C ARG A 516 9.51 14.52 31.34
N VAL A 517 10.69 13.88 31.30
CA VAL A 517 11.07 12.82 32.25
C VAL A 517 12.59 12.74 32.33
N SER A 518 13.14 12.50 33.53
CA SER A 518 14.58 12.31 33.71
C SER A 518 15.00 10.86 33.47
N MET A 519 16.28 10.62 33.17
CA MET A 519 16.80 9.24 33.06
C MET A 519 16.59 8.43 34.34
N ARG A 520 16.72 9.07 35.51
CA ARG A 520 16.48 8.42 36.80
C ARG A 520 15.04 7.96 36.95
N ASP A 521 14.09 8.83 36.61
CA ASP A 521 12.65 8.54 36.71
C ASP A 521 12.25 7.45 35.71
N LEU A 522 12.84 7.44 34.51
CA LEU A 522 12.67 6.36 33.54
C LEU A 522 13.17 5.03 34.08
N GLN A 523 14.37 4.98 34.67
CA GLN A 523 14.92 3.76 35.26
C GLN A 523 14.04 3.23 36.40
N GLU A 524 13.56 4.11 37.29
CA GLU A 524 12.65 3.74 38.38
C GLU A 524 11.33 3.18 37.84
N LEU A 525 10.76 3.80 36.81
CA LEU A 525 9.56 3.31 36.14
C LEU A 525 9.77 1.95 35.47
N ILE A 526 10.87 1.77 34.74
CA ILE A 526 11.23 0.48 34.13
C ILE A 526 11.39 -0.59 35.21
N ASP A 527 12.10 -0.30 36.30
CA ASP A 527 12.29 -1.25 37.40
C ASP A 527 10.95 -1.62 38.06
N HIS A 528 10.07 -0.65 38.29
CA HIS A 528 8.73 -0.88 38.81
C HIS A 528 7.91 -1.82 37.91
N LEU A 529 7.96 -1.59 36.60
CA LEU A 529 7.25 -2.41 35.61
C LEU A 529 7.84 -3.82 35.52
N LEU A 530 9.17 -3.98 35.54
CA LEU A 530 9.84 -5.28 35.51
C LEU A 530 9.63 -6.10 36.79
N LEU A 531 9.35 -5.45 37.94
CA LEU A 531 8.95 -6.18 39.15
C LEU A 531 7.60 -6.89 38.97
N GLN A 532 6.68 -6.29 38.22
CA GLN A 532 5.35 -6.87 37.94
C GLN A 532 5.37 -7.78 36.71
N TYR A 533 6.19 -7.45 35.72
CA TYR A 533 6.31 -8.15 34.44
C TYR A 533 7.78 -8.49 34.12
N PRO A 534 8.38 -9.50 34.79
CA PRO A 534 9.82 -9.77 34.71
C PRO A 534 10.36 -10.13 33.32
N ASN A 535 9.49 -10.60 32.43
CA ASN A 535 9.86 -11.05 31.08
C ASN A 535 9.66 -9.97 30.01
N TRP A 536 9.18 -8.78 30.39
CA TRP A 536 8.93 -7.73 29.41
C TRP A 536 10.22 -7.06 28.93
N VAL A 537 10.19 -6.64 27.66
CA VAL A 537 11.17 -5.72 27.09
C VAL A 537 10.52 -4.34 26.98
N ILE A 538 11.01 -3.41 27.79
CA ILE A 538 10.54 -2.03 27.86
C ILE A 538 11.58 -1.16 27.18
N GLY A 539 11.15 -0.43 26.16
CA GLY A 539 11.94 0.58 25.48
C GLY A 539 11.58 1.95 26.04
N ALA A 540 12.59 2.73 26.41
CA ALA A 540 12.38 4.08 26.90
C ALA A 540 13.31 5.08 26.22
N VAL A 541 12.82 6.29 25.97
CA VAL A 541 13.61 7.36 25.36
C VAL A 541 13.25 8.72 25.95
N CYS A 542 14.29 9.47 26.33
CA CYS A 542 14.21 10.86 26.76
C CYS A 542 15.35 11.67 26.12
N ARG A 543 15.39 12.97 26.38
CA ARG A 543 16.43 13.88 25.89
C ARG A 543 17.86 13.48 26.29
N GLU A 544 18.00 12.75 27.41
CA GLU A 544 19.30 12.37 27.97
C GLU A 544 19.79 11.01 27.45
N GLY A 545 18.90 10.12 26.98
CA GLY A 545 19.30 8.79 26.55
C GLY A 545 18.16 7.87 26.12
N VAL A 546 18.56 6.70 25.61
CA VAL A 546 17.68 5.60 25.19
C VAL A 546 18.00 4.36 26.03
N LEU A 547 16.98 3.68 26.53
CA LEU A 547 17.08 2.47 27.32
C LEU A 547 16.29 1.34 26.68
N ILE A 548 16.83 0.12 26.77
CA ILE A 548 16.07 -1.13 26.64
C ILE A 548 16.25 -1.88 27.95
N ASN A 549 15.18 -2.00 28.73
CA ASN A 549 15.23 -2.36 30.14
C ASN A 549 16.30 -1.52 30.87
N ARG A 550 17.31 -2.15 31.45
CA ARG A 550 18.42 -1.49 32.16
C ARG A 550 19.62 -1.17 31.28
N SER A 551 19.58 -1.50 29.99
CA SER A 551 20.69 -1.29 29.07
C SER A 551 20.52 0.01 28.30
N GLU A 552 21.45 0.93 28.50
CA GLU A 552 21.58 2.14 27.69
C GLU A 552 22.00 1.82 26.25
N LYS A 553 21.46 2.60 25.31
CA LYS A 553 21.71 2.52 23.87
C LYS A 553 22.16 3.88 23.35
N ALA A 554 22.78 3.89 22.18
CA ALA A 554 23.21 5.12 21.53
C ALA A 554 22.01 6.03 21.24
N LEU A 555 22.12 7.30 21.65
CA LEU A 555 21.13 8.34 21.38
C LEU A 555 21.46 9.03 20.05
N SER A 556 20.56 8.91 19.08
CA SER A 556 20.60 9.67 17.83
C SER A 556 20.21 11.13 18.07
N PRO A 557 20.88 12.10 17.43
CA PRO A 557 20.46 13.51 17.43
C PRO A 557 19.06 13.73 16.83
N ASN A 558 18.67 12.93 15.84
CA ASN A 558 17.29 12.92 15.34
C ASN A 558 16.43 12.09 16.31
N TYR A 559 15.55 12.76 17.05
CA TYR A 559 14.79 12.15 18.13
C TYR A 559 13.89 11.00 17.65
N ASN A 560 13.14 11.21 16.56
CA ASN A 560 12.20 10.22 16.04
C ASN A 560 12.89 8.95 15.51
N VAL A 561 14.17 9.02 15.11
CA VAL A 561 14.96 7.82 14.80
C VAL A 561 15.10 6.91 16.02
N ASN A 562 15.24 7.46 17.23
CA ASN A 562 15.32 6.66 18.46
C ASN A 562 13.99 5.94 18.73
N VAL A 563 12.87 6.68 18.62
CA VAL A 563 11.51 6.13 18.82
C VAL A 563 11.24 5.02 17.81
N ARG A 564 11.52 5.27 16.53
CA ARG A 564 11.38 4.29 15.45
C ARG A 564 12.21 3.03 15.71
N ASN A 565 13.45 3.17 16.16
CA ASN A 565 14.31 2.03 16.46
C ASN A 565 13.79 1.18 17.62
N LEU A 566 13.19 1.80 18.65
CA LEU A 566 12.53 1.07 19.73
C LEU A 566 11.31 0.31 19.18
N LEU A 567 10.43 0.97 18.42
CA LEU A 567 9.22 0.36 17.87
C LEU A 567 9.48 -0.75 16.83
N ARG A 568 10.68 -0.77 16.22
CA ARG A 568 11.15 -1.85 15.34
C ARG A 568 11.70 -3.06 16.09
N ASN A 569 11.85 -3.00 17.41
CA ASN A 569 12.35 -4.13 18.20
C ASN A 569 11.25 -5.20 18.33
N PRO A 570 11.40 -6.39 17.72
CA PRO A 570 10.35 -7.43 17.69
C PRO A 570 10.09 -8.08 19.05
N ARG A 571 10.83 -7.71 20.10
CA ARG A 571 10.58 -8.16 21.47
C ARG A 571 9.95 -7.09 22.34
N LEU A 572 9.83 -5.85 21.87
CA LEU A 572 9.34 -4.73 22.66
C LEU A 572 7.90 -4.99 23.11
N ASP A 573 7.69 -5.07 24.42
CA ASP A 573 6.40 -5.20 25.04
C ASP A 573 5.72 -3.85 25.28
N MET A 574 6.50 -2.79 25.49
CA MET A 574 6.00 -1.47 25.89
C MET A 574 6.99 -0.36 25.50
N LEU A 575 6.45 0.81 25.11
CA LEU A 575 7.22 2.03 24.85
C LEU A 575 6.95 3.10 25.92
N ILE A 576 8.01 3.79 26.35
CA ILE A 576 7.95 5.03 27.13
C ILE A 576 8.72 6.12 26.37
N ALA A 577 8.09 7.22 26.02
CA ALA A 577 8.73 8.26 25.21
C ALA A 577 8.47 9.68 25.73
N GLU A 578 9.50 10.52 25.73
CA GLU A 578 9.43 11.96 26.02
C GLU A 578 9.27 12.81 24.75
N TYR A 579 8.07 13.33 24.49
CA TYR A 579 7.87 14.33 23.44
C TYR A 579 7.88 15.74 24.01
N ARG A 580 9.02 16.42 23.86
CA ARG A 580 9.17 17.83 24.21
C ARG A 580 8.42 18.71 23.21
N GLY A 581 7.97 19.90 23.65
CA GLY A 581 7.25 20.82 22.79
C GLY A 581 7.97 21.19 21.49
N ASP A 582 9.29 21.33 21.49
CA ASP A 582 10.08 21.65 20.30
C ASP A 582 10.12 20.50 19.27
N ILE A 583 10.33 19.27 19.74
CA ILE A 583 10.31 18.08 18.89
C ILE A 583 8.90 17.84 18.35
N PHE A 584 7.89 17.97 19.22
CA PHE A 584 6.50 17.77 18.82
C PHE A 584 6.05 18.81 17.79
N GLU A 585 6.46 20.07 17.93
CA GLU A 585 6.15 21.12 16.96
C GLU A 585 6.90 20.97 15.63
N GLN A 586 8.17 20.55 15.67
CA GLN A 586 9.00 20.43 14.49
C GLN A 586 8.74 19.15 13.70
N ASP A 587 8.82 18.00 14.37
CA ASP A 587 8.84 16.68 13.72
C ASP A 587 7.53 15.90 13.93
N GLY A 588 6.74 16.27 14.94
CA GLY A 588 5.62 15.47 15.41
C GLY A 588 6.05 14.19 16.13
N MET A 589 5.06 13.45 16.63
CA MET A 589 5.23 12.10 17.16
C MET A 589 5.32 11.08 16.04
N PHE A 590 6.16 10.06 16.24
CA PHE A 590 6.33 8.97 15.28
C PHE A 590 5.25 7.89 15.43
N TYR A 591 4.70 7.71 16.65
CA TYR A 591 3.59 6.81 16.89
C TYR A 591 2.27 7.56 17.00
N SER A 592 1.17 6.80 16.95
CA SER A 592 -0.18 7.28 17.23
C SER A 592 -0.72 6.64 18.50
N GLY A 593 -1.52 7.37 19.26
CA GLY A 593 -2.32 6.88 20.38
C GLY A 593 -1.52 6.35 21.57
N SER A 594 -1.57 7.08 22.68
CA SER A 594 -0.96 6.66 23.95
C SER A 594 -1.99 6.11 24.93
N ASP A 595 -1.65 5.04 25.66
CA ASP A 595 -2.45 4.51 26.77
C ASP A 595 -2.37 5.41 28.00
N MET A 596 -1.24 6.11 28.16
CA MET A 596 -1.06 7.08 29.23
C MET A 596 -0.25 8.29 28.76
N VAL A 597 -0.69 9.48 29.17
CA VAL A 597 0.04 10.73 28.95
C VAL A 597 0.33 11.40 30.29
N VAL A 598 1.59 11.70 30.54
CA VAL A 598 2.06 12.35 31.77
C VAL A 598 2.68 13.70 31.42
N LEU A 599 2.04 14.77 31.89
CA LEU A 599 2.48 16.13 31.66
C LEU A 599 2.96 16.77 32.96
N ASP A 600 4.18 17.26 32.94
CA ASP A 600 4.80 17.99 34.03
C ASP A 600 5.01 19.46 33.64
N ASN A 601 4.21 20.36 34.23
CA ASN A 601 4.18 21.79 33.95
C ASN A 601 4.21 22.07 32.43
N PRO A 602 3.25 21.53 31.67
CA PRO A 602 3.28 21.56 30.21
C PRO A 602 3.14 22.99 29.67
N THR A 603 3.77 23.23 28.52
CA THR A 603 3.43 24.37 27.67
C THR A 603 2.07 24.17 26.98
N GLU A 604 1.54 25.21 26.34
CA GLU A 604 0.32 25.07 25.51
C GLU A 604 0.51 24.00 24.43
N THR A 605 1.64 24.00 23.73
CA THR A 605 1.99 22.99 22.72
C THR A 605 2.06 21.58 23.30
N GLU A 606 2.64 21.40 24.49
CA GLU A 606 2.76 20.08 25.13
C GLU A 606 1.42 19.56 25.65
N THR A 607 0.47 20.44 25.97
CA THR A 607 -0.89 20.04 26.37
C THR A 607 -1.61 19.32 25.22
N LEU A 608 -1.25 19.63 23.96
CA LEU A 608 -1.79 18.99 22.77
C LEU A 608 -1.41 17.51 22.64
N LEU A 609 -0.39 17.02 23.37
CA LEU A 609 -0.08 15.58 23.45
C LEU A 609 -1.26 14.76 24.00
N THR A 610 -2.18 15.39 24.74
CA THR A 610 -3.41 14.75 25.23
C THR A 610 -4.48 14.53 24.15
N ARG A 611 -4.30 15.08 22.94
CA ARG A 611 -5.23 14.91 21.82
C ARG A 611 -5.09 13.55 21.13
N ASP A 612 -3.91 12.94 21.21
CA ASP A 612 -3.59 11.66 20.56
C ASP A 612 -3.51 10.53 21.59
N VAL A 613 -4.65 10.24 22.20
CA VAL A 613 -4.81 9.19 23.20
C VAL A 613 -5.87 8.19 22.76
N LEU A 614 -5.70 6.94 23.17
CA LEU A 614 -6.69 5.88 22.93
C LEU A 614 -7.97 6.11 23.77
N PRO A 615 -9.09 5.50 23.38
CA PRO A 615 -10.23 5.37 24.28
C PRO A 615 -9.77 4.72 25.59
N HIS A 616 -10.22 5.26 26.73
CA HIS A 616 -9.85 4.80 28.09
C HIS A 616 -8.45 5.16 28.59
N SER A 617 -7.67 5.94 27.86
CA SER A 617 -6.34 6.38 28.31
C SER A 617 -6.37 7.19 29.61
N THR A 618 -5.28 7.09 30.37
CA THR A 618 -5.06 7.84 31.61
C THR A 618 -4.20 9.08 31.33
N ILE A 619 -4.71 10.26 31.65
CA ILE A 619 -3.97 11.53 31.53
C ILE A 619 -3.63 12.03 32.92
N VAL A 620 -2.35 12.25 33.20
CA VAL A 620 -1.85 12.78 34.48
C VAL A 620 -1.16 14.11 34.21
N VAL A 621 -1.65 15.20 34.79
CA VAL A 621 -1.08 16.55 34.60
C VAL A 621 -0.70 17.16 35.95
N ARG A 622 0.55 17.60 36.08
CA ARG A 622 1.03 18.39 37.22
C ARG A 622 1.21 19.86 36.82
N GLU A 623 0.61 20.75 37.59
CA GLU A 623 0.82 22.21 37.53
C GLU A 623 1.20 22.73 38.92
N GLY A 624 2.47 23.11 39.08
CA GLY A 624 3.05 23.37 40.40
C GLY A 624 2.92 22.14 41.31
N ASN A 625 2.14 22.27 42.39
CA ASN A 625 1.87 21.17 43.33
C ASN A 625 0.51 20.51 43.11
N ASN A 626 -0.29 20.99 42.15
CA ASN A 626 -1.60 20.41 41.86
C ASN A 626 -1.41 19.31 40.80
N VAL A 627 -2.06 18.18 41.01
CA VAL A 627 -2.08 17.07 40.07
C VAL A 627 -3.53 16.77 39.72
N SER A 628 -3.80 16.63 38.44
CA SER A 628 -5.07 16.13 37.93
C SER A 628 -4.85 14.79 37.23
N ILE A 629 -5.73 13.84 37.49
CA ILE A 629 -5.76 12.54 36.83
C ILE A 629 -7.11 12.42 36.14
N ARG A 630 -7.10 12.17 34.83
CA ARG A 630 -8.32 12.00 34.03
C ARG A 630 -8.33 10.62 33.41
N ARG A 631 -9.44 9.90 33.60
CA ARG A 631 -9.70 8.57 33.03
C ARG A 631 -11.20 8.40 32.80
N GLU A 632 -11.61 7.94 31.63
CA GLU A 632 -13.02 7.58 31.34
C GLU A 632 -14.06 8.65 31.72
N GLY A 633 -13.69 9.93 31.62
CA GLY A 633 -14.56 11.06 32.01
C GLY A 633 -14.54 11.40 33.50
N LEU A 634 -13.92 10.59 34.36
CA LEU A 634 -13.64 10.92 35.75
C LEU A 634 -12.40 11.83 35.83
N ILE A 635 -12.46 12.81 36.74
CA ILE A 635 -11.35 13.72 37.04
C ILE A 635 -11.10 13.65 38.55
N GLU A 636 -9.91 13.20 38.91
CA GLU A 636 -9.41 13.25 40.29
C GLU A 636 -8.42 14.40 40.41
N GLN A 637 -8.50 15.14 41.51
CA GLN A 637 -7.57 16.22 41.82
C GLN A 637 -6.88 15.94 43.15
N TYR A 638 -5.56 16.08 43.15
CA TYR A 638 -4.71 15.86 44.31
C TYR A 638 -3.70 17.00 44.43
N ARG A 639 -3.23 17.29 45.65
CA ARG A 639 -2.16 18.25 45.89
C ARG A 639 -0.97 17.53 46.52
N LEU A 640 0.17 17.54 45.82
CA LEU A 640 1.40 16.92 46.28
C LEU A 640 1.87 17.55 47.60
N GLY A 641 2.26 16.70 48.56
CA GLY A 641 2.95 17.14 49.76
C GLY A 641 4.34 17.72 49.42
N GLY A 642 4.88 18.58 50.29
CA GLY A 642 6.13 19.33 50.00
C GLY A 642 7.38 18.47 49.73
N SER A 643 7.36 17.19 50.05
CA SER A 643 8.44 16.22 49.76
C SER A 643 7.98 15.02 48.92
N GLU A 644 6.75 15.03 48.42
CA GLU A 644 6.19 13.91 47.66
C GLU A 644 6.63 13.98 46.19
N PRO A 645 7.32 12.97 45.66
CA PRO A 645 7.75 12.97 44.27
C PRO A 645 6.54 12.74 43.36
N PHE A 646 6.48 13.50 42.26
CA PHE A 646 5.45 13.32 41.24
C PHE A 646 5.49 11.92 40.61
N SER A 647 6.66 11.27 40.60
CA SER A 647 6.84 9.90 40.12
C SER A 647 5.92 8.89 40.78
N ARG A 648 5.66 9.05 42.08
CA ARG A 648 4.76 8.17 42.82
C ARG A 648 3.34 8.16 42.26
N VAL A 649 2.87 9.29 41.73
CA VAL A 649 1.51 9.40 41.20
C VAL A 649 1.38 8.61 39.92
N TYR A 650 2.19 8.89 38.90
CA TYR A 650 2.07 8.17 37.63
C TYR A 650 2.48 6.70 37.72
N LEU A 651 3.38 6.32 38.63
CA LEU A 651 3.72 4.90 38.90
C LEU A 651 2.52 4.11 39.41
N LYS A 652 1.65 4.73 40.22
CA LYS A 652 0.41 4.07 40.67
C LYS A 652 -0.53 3.84 39.49
N GLU A 653 -0.61 4.82 38.60
CA GLU A 653 -1.53 4.77 37.46
C GLU A 653 -1.08 3.80 36.35
N THR A 654 0.19 3.39 36.29
CA THR A 654 0.62 2.37 35.32
C THR A 654 -0.09 1.03 35.49
N GLY A 655 -0.59 0.70 36.69
CA GLY A 655 -1.40 -0.50 36.89
C GLY A 655 -2.73 -0.49 36.13
N THR A 656 -3.23 0.69 35.73
CA THR A 656 -4.54 0.83 35.06
C THR A 656 -4.49 0.52 33.57
N ILE A 657 -3.34 0.76 32.91
CA ILE A 657 -3.17 0.55 31.47
C ILE A 657 -2.70 -0.87 31.10
N LEU A 658 -2.17 -1.61 32.09
CA LEU A 658 -1.60 -2.95 31.90
C LEU A 658 -2.57 -4.08 32.30
N ALA A 659 -3.74 -3.71 32.85
CA ALA A 659 -4.90 -4.59 33.02
C ALA A 659 -5.58 -4.86 31.66
#